data_AF-A0AAD4ESR7-F1
#
_entry.id   AF-A0AAD4ESR7-F1
#
_cell.length_a   1.000
_cell.length_b   1.000
_cell.length_c   1.000
_cell.angle_alpha   90.00
_cell.angle_beta   90.00
_cell.angle_gamma   90.00
#
_symmetry.space_group_name_H-M   'P 1'
#
loop_
_entity.id
_entity.type
_entity.pdbx_description
1 polymer ?
#
loop_
_entity_poly.entity_id
_entity_poly.type
_entity_poly.pdbx_seq_one_letter_code
_entity_poly.pdbx_strand_id
1 'polypeptide(L)'
;MRLPSGPPPIIRIANGTFYRHQPSSVSATLAHTHSHPNPPFFKDLNFSLPSRSNTPHNWCIVGPSLSGKTTFLQVLRGQHLSIPPTARSFPYLSTDEVPYRLRTPARAIQYVGFDSQGGGGLGPAESTYLSARYESRREITDFSLRDFLLGNMQLNPSKLPDDEGVNQELFKRVIVDLRLESLLDLPVSFLSNGQGRRARIARALLTSPEVLLLDEPFMGLDPPTVAGLSPLLHSLAEKASPRLVLSARPQDPLPEWITHLAYLRTDAQIGAMGEKETVLEGLRKYVRGVRNGTHAEDETLPVHALSEMGRTLTKNGITGQGMAEDFSIGVTASKGDEGAASQSLGEPLIEMNGCTVKYGDKVALGNWTEERDGQTVSGLHWTVRRGERWGVFGPNGSGKTTIVSLLCSDHPQTYSLPIKLFGRSRLPEPGSGQRPFTFWDIQSRVGHSSPEIHQHMPRNLTIRQVLESAWADTFRSKPILDAAATEQVEATLKWFEHELNPVFHKQSQPAAPEGTAETSLAWAADYLFGGLSFSAQRLLLFLRAIIKHPDVVVLDEAFGGMDDAVRDKCMLFLAYGEEKTYTLESKPGSRSLTGAAVVESAAAKAGKVKVRGLSDQQALICISHVKEEVPDCVREWLCLPESNTGLPARFGRLDGPLRTSARRWTEIWGVGQAEDRKANAGSMESIHILGLGNMGKYLAYGLMRRCQQQALTGSRPFPPPTLLFHRRGLLDDWERADRSIRYTDKTRPGSSEAEGPRAEGFRVELVDPLATQGLRIENHPEVVVGNRTLIKYLIVATKAYAVAAALAPLKHRLDRNSHILLLHNGMGVGREVSEKVFTDSNTRTAYWAGVCSAGVYSEGPFSIVHAGRGPLVFGALENQTTTGTAPLEGCSMIPQLSGVEMLETQLVPSQKIVQAQLTKLVANAIINPLTALFDCRNGDILNIEAAREMIDPLIREAGAIIRALPRFRDEEEIRATFADDKLRSFVDRVATATAGNTSSMLQDVRAGRRTEIDYINAYLVRKGKELGQPHEHHESVVQKIKQLERRA
;
A
#
# COMPACT_ATOMS: atom_id res chain seq x y z
N MET A 1 -39.52 -13.50 -44.38
CA MET A 1 -38.79 -13.36 -43.09
C MET A 1 -38.78 -11.89 -42.72
N ARG A 2 -39.45 -11.48 -41.63
CA ARG A 2 -39.32 -10.12 -41.11
C ARG A 2 -37.88 -9.93 -40.63
N LEU A 3 -37.15 -8.99 -41.24
CA LEU A 3 -35.84 -8.56 -40.74
C LEU A 3 -36.02 -8.08 -39.29
N PRO A 4 -35.16 -8.49 -38.34
CA PRO A 4 -35.23 -7.96 -36.98
C PRO A 4 -35.07 -6.44 -37.03
N SER A 5 -35.90 -5.73 -36.25
CA SER A 5 -36.07 -4.27 -36.26
C SER A 5 -34.90 -3.49 -35.63
N GLY A 6 -33.66 -3.94 -35.83
CA GLY A 6 -32.45 -3.31 -35.31
C GLY A 6 -31.27 -3.47 -36.26
N PRO A 7 -30.23 -2.62 -36.14
CA PRO A 7 -29.07 -2.68 -37.02
C PRO A 7 -28.32 -4.02 -36.84
N PRO A 8 -27.74 -4.58 -37.93
CA PRO A 8 -27.11 -5.90 -37.90
C PRO A 8 -25.92 -5.92 -36.93
N PRO A 9 -25.61 -7.06 -36.27
CA PRO A 9 -24.48 -7.16 -35.36
C PRO A 9 -23.13 -6.98 -36.09
N ILE A 10 -22.11 -6.57 -35.35
CA ILE A 10 -20.74 -6.45 -35.87
C ILE A 10 -20.11 -7.81 -36.04
N ILE A 11 -20.25 -8.67 -35.04
CA ILE A 11 -19.74 -10.04 -35.04
C ILE A 11 -20.92 -10.95 -34.76
N ARG A 12 -21.12 -11.95 -35.60
CA ARG A 12 -22.11 -13.02 -35.38
C ARG A 12 -21.45 -14.37 -35.61
N ILE A 13 -21.42 -15.18 -34.56
CA ILE A 13 -21.02 -16.59 -34.58
C ILE A 13 -22.25 -17.43 -34.24
N ALA A 14 -22.62 -18.35 -35.13
CA ALA A 14 -23.73 -19.27 -34.95
C ALA A 14 -23.28 -20.71 -35.19
N ASN A 15 -23.28 -21.54 -34.14
CA ASN A 15 -22.85 -22.94 -34.14
C ASN A 15 -21.48 -23.17 -34.82
N GLY A 16 -20.49 -22.31 -34.52
CA GLY A 16 -19.16 -22.41 -35.11
C GLY A 16 -18.23 -23.33 -34.32
N THR A 17 -17.60 -24.28 -34.98
CA THR A 17 -16.53 -25.11 -34.40
C THR A 17 -15.16 -24.63 -34.86
N PHE A 18 -14.21 -24.51 -33.93
CA PHE A 18 -12.85 -23.97 -34.16
C PHE A 18 -11.78 -24.95 -33.70
N TYR A 19 -10.62 -25.00 -34.37
CA TYR A 19 -9.54 -25.98 -34.13
C TYR A 19 -8.17 -25.30 -33.96
N ARG A 20 -7.22 -26.00 -33.31
CA ARG A 20 -5.85 -25.51 -33.08
C ARG A 20 -5.00 -25.52 -34.33
N HIS A 21 -5.06 -26.63 -35.04
CA HIS A 21 -4.50 -26.79 -36.38
C HIS A 21 -5.66 -27.01 -37.34
N GLN A 22 -5.50 -26.68 -38.62
CA GLN A 22 -6.54 -27.02 -39.58
C GLN A 22 -6.64 -28.55 -39.66
N PRO A 23 -7.85 -29.14 -39.56
CA PRO A 23 -8.02 -30.55 -39.89
C PRO A 23 -7.70 -30.70 -41.38
N SER A 24 -6.48 -31.18 -41.69
CA SER A 24 -6.05 -31.40 -43.06
C SER A 24 -6.73 -32.65 -43.63
N SER A 25 -7.08 -32.62 -44.92
CA SER A 25 -7.57 -33.80 -45.65
C SER A 25 -6.53 -34.93 -45.76
N VAL A 26 -5.26 -34.65 -45.45
CA VAL A 26 -4.12 -35.57 -45.51
C VAL A 26 -3.99 -36.43 -44.25
N SER A 27 -4.52 -35.99 -43.11
CA SER A 27 -4.44 -36.74 -41.85
C SER A 27 -5.25 -38.06 -41.84
N ALA A 28 -6.10 -38.29 -42.84
CA ALA A 28 -6.87 -39.53 -42.96
C ALA A 28 -6.10 -40.67 -43.67
N THR A 29 -5.02 -40.38 -44.41
CA THR A 29 -4.33 -41.37 -45.26
C THR A 29 -2.93 -41.78 -44.78
N LEU A 30 -2.33 -41.06 -43.82
CA LEU A 30 -1.01 -41.38 -43.23
C LEU A 30 -1.13 -41.79 -41.76
N ALA A 31 -2.01 -42.74 -41.45
CA ALA A 31 -2.28 -43.22 -40.09
C ALA A 31 -1.13 -44.04 -39.44
N HIS A 32 0.07 -44.03 -40.00
CA HIS A 32 1.21 -44.84 -39.51
C HIS A 32 2.45 -44.05 -39.07
N THR A 33 2.43 -42.72 -39.10
CA THR A 33 3.52 -41.90 -38.52
C THR A 33 2.93 -40.70 -37.78
N HIS A 34 2.88 -40.79 -36.45
CA HIS A 34 2.63 -39.70 -35.49
C HIS A 34 1.48 -38.74 -35.85
N SER A 35 0.23 -39.22 -35.83
CA SER A 35 -0.95 -38.37 -35.91
C SER A 35 -1.21 -37.66 -34.57
N HIS A 36 -0.84 -36.39 -34.47
CA HIS A 36 -1.17 -35.56 -33.31
C HIS A 36 -2.69 -35.39 -33.18
N PRO A 37 -3.28 -35.55 -31.97
CA PRO A 37 -4.68 -35.25 -31.76
C PRO A 37 -4.93 -33.74 -31.92
N ASN A 38 -5.86 -33.36 -32.81
CA ASN A 38 -6.29 -31.98 -33.02
C ASN A 38 -7.76 -31.81 -32.59
N PRO A 39 -8.07 -31.89 -31.28
CA PRO A 39 -9.43 -31.71 -30.79
C PRO A 39 -9.94 -30.29 -31.07
N PRO A 40 -11.27 -30.11 -31.25
CA PRO A 40 -11.86 -28.78 -31.39
C PRO A 40 -11.66 -27.96 -30.10
N PHE A 41 -11.25 -26.69 -30.24
CA PHE A 41 -11.11 -25.74 -29.14
C PHE A 41 -12.47 -25.30 -28.62
N PHE A 42 -13.27 -24.65 -29.49
CA PHE A 42 -14.63 -24.24 -29.20
C PHE A 42 -15.55 -25.08 -30.07
N LYS A 43 -16.50 -25.79 -29.47
CA LYS A 43 -17.49 -26.59 -30.20
C LYS A 43 -18.84 -25.89 -30.17
N ASP A 44 -19.49 -25.81 -31.33
CA ASP A 44 -20.85 -25.24 -31.46
C ASP A 44 -20.99 -23.83 -30.83
N LEU A 45 -19.97 -22.99 -30.99
CA LEU A 45 -19.91 -21.66 -30.38
C LEU A 45 -21.01 -20.74 -30.94
N ASN A 46 -21.73 -20.08 -30.05
CA ASN A 46 -22.72 -19.05 -30.37
C ASN A 46 -22.35 -17.75 -29.66
N PHE A 47 -22.18 -16.65 -30.41
CA PHE A 47 -21.82 -15.35 -29.87
C PHE A 47 -22.27 -14.22 -30.80
N SER A 48 -22.76 -13.11 -30.27
CA SER A 48 -23.17 -11.95 -31.07
C SER A 48 -22.80 -10.64 -30.39
N LEU A 49 -22.08 -9.77 -31.12
CA LEU A 49 -21.74 -8.42 -30.68
C LEU A 49 -22.60 -7.40 -31.45
N PRO A 50 -23.54 -6.68 -30.80
CA PRO A 50 -24.44 -5.75 -31.48
C PRO A 50 -23.70 -4.52 -32.02
N SER A 51 -24.25 -3.89 -33.07
CA SER A 51 -23.73 -2.64 -33.63
C SER A 51 -24.28 -1.40 -32.92
N ARG A 52 -25.57 -1.37 -32.58
CA ARG A 52 -26.15 -0.31 -31.73
C ARG A 52 -27.00 -0.92 -30.63
N SER A 53 -26.95 -0.30 -29.45
CA SER A 53 -27.76 -0.64 -28.29
C SER A 53 -28.06 0.64 -27.52
N ASN A 54 -29.23 0.71 -26.87
CA ASN A 54 -29.61 1.89 -26.08
C ASN A 54 -28.69 2.12 -24.87
N THR A 55 -28.01 1.07 -24.42
CA THR A 55 -26.94 1.08 -23.41
C THR A 55 -25.65 0.54 -24.05
N PRO A 56 -24.45 1.03 -23.72
CA PRO A 56 -23.21 0.51 -24.31
C PRO A 56 -22.92 -0.94 -23.87
N HIS A 57 -22.76 -1.88 -24.82
CA HIS A 57 -22.43 -3.28 -24.52
C HIS A 57 -20.90 -3.47 -24.45
N ASN A 58 -20.34 -3.33 -23.25
CA ASN A 58 -18.94 -3.63 -22.98
C ASN A 58 -18.82 -5.06 -22.41
N TRP A 59 -18.09 -5.93 -23.12
CA TRP A 59 -17.95 -7.35 -22.79
C TRP A 59 -16.63 -7.65 -22.08
N CYS A 60 -16.69 -8.51 -21.07
CA CYS A 60 -15.52 -9.10 -20.43
C CYS A 60 -15.53 -10.62 -20.57
N ILE A 61 -14.44 -11.19 -21.06
CA ILE A 61 -14.21 -12.64 -21.14
C ILE A 61 -13.35 -13.04 -19.93
N VAL A 62 -13.89 -13.89 -19.07
CA VAL A 62 -13.24 -14.33 -17.84
C VAL A 62 -13.09 -15.84 -17.85
N GLY A 63 -12.01 -16.36 -17.29
CA GLY A 63 -11.81 -17.79 -17.16
C GLY A 63 -10.38 -18.10 -16.70
N PRO A 64 -10.12 -19.29 -16.15
CA PRO A 64 -8.77 -19.70 -15.79
C PRO A 64 -7.85 -19.67 -17.03
N SER A 65 -6.54 -19.58 -16.85
CA SER A 65 -5.55 -19.90 -17.86
C SER A 65 -5.81 -21.32 -18.42
N LEU A 66 -5.44 -21.51 -19.69
CA LEU A 66 -5.90 -22.63 -20.55
C LEU A 66 -7.38 -22.62 -20.98
N SER A 67 -8.26 -21.78 -20.43
CA SER A 67 -9.67 -21.66 -20.90
C SER A 67 -9.83 -21.10 -22.33
N GLY A 68 -8.73 -20.66 -22.96
CA GLY A 68 -8.75 -20.18 -24.34
C GLY A 68 -9.19 -18.72 -24.51
N LYS A 69 -9.10 -17.85 -23.49
CA LYS A 69 -9.45 -16.41 -23.55
C LYS A 69 -8.84 -15.68 -24.74
N THR A 70 -7.52 -15.75 -24.90
CA THR A 70 -6.80 -15.15 -26.05
C THR A 70 -7.29 -15.75 -27.36
N THR A 71 -7.43 -17.08 -27.43
CA THR A 71 -7.96 -17.78 -28.60
C THR A 71 -9.38 -17.30 -28.96
N PHE A 72 -10.23 -17.04 -27.96
CA PHE A 72 -11.57 -16.50 -28.15
C PHE A 72 -11.52 -15.11 -28.78
N LEU A 73 -10.64 -14.22 -28.29
CA LEU A 73 -10.43 -12.90 -28.91
C LEU A 73 -9.92 -13.03 -30.35
N GLN A 74 -9.03 -13.98 -30.63
CA GLN A 74 -8.54 -14.26 -31.99
C GLN A 74 -9.63 -14.82 -32.91
N VAL A 75 -10.54 -15.63 -32.38
CA VAL A 75 -11.75 -16.12 -33.07
C VAL A 75 -12.65 -14.93 -33.45
N LEU A 76 -12.86 -13.97 -32.55
CA LEU A 76 -13.61 -12.75 -32.83
C LEU A 76 -12.94 -11.88 -33.89
N ARG A 77 -11.60 -11.76 -33.86
CA ARG A 77 -10.81 -10.99 -34.84
C ARG A 77 -10.86 -11.57 -36.25
N GLY A 78 -11.08 -12.87 -36.39
CA GLY A 78 -11.06 -13.52 -37.70
C GLY A 78 -9.88 -14.46 -37.96
N GLN A 79 -8.98 -14.68 -37.00
CA GLN A 79 -7.71 -15.40 -37.24
C GLN A 79 -7.85 -16.91 -37.33
N HIS A 80 -8.86 -17.49 -36.67
CA HIS A 80 -9.18 -18.91 -36.75
C HIS A 80 -10.27 -19.16 -37.79
N LEU A 81 -10.20 -20.27 -38.52
CA LEU A 81 -11.28 -20.68 -39.42
C LEU A 81 -12.45 -21.28 -38.62
N SER A 82 -13.68 -20.98 -39.03
CA SER A 82 -14.88 -21.58 -38.48
C SER A 82 -15.35 -22.76 -39.34
N ILE A 83 -15.86 -23.80 -38.71
CA ILE A 83 -16.56 -24.90 -39.36
C ILE A 83 -18.01 -24.94 -38.85
N PRO A 84 -19.02 -24.78 -39.71
CA PRO A 84 -18.92 -24.44 -41.13
C PRO A 84 -18.35 -23.02 -41.38
N PRO A 85 -17.79 -22.72 -42.58
CA PRO A 85 -17.24 -21.39 -42.89
C PRO A 85 -18.23 -20.24 -42.74
N THR A 86 -19.53 -20.52 -42.90
CA THR A 86 -20.63 -19.56 -42.74
C THR A 86 -21.00 -19.27 -41.29
N ALA A 87 -20.46 -20.04 -40.34
CA ALA A 87 -20.81 -19.89 -38.92
C ALA A 87 -20.39 -18.54 -38.35
N ARG A 88 -19.27 -17.95 -38.83
CA ARG A 88 -18.84 -16.60 -38.44
C ARG A 88 -19.08 -15.60 -39.57
N SER A 89 -19.76 -14.50 -39.25
CA SER A 89 -20.05 -13.41 -40.19
C SER A 89 -19.92 -12.03 -39.52
N PHE A 90 -19.73 -10.99 -40.33
CA PHE A 90 -19.59 -9.60 -39.87
C PHE A 90 -20.58 -8.66 -40.59
N PRO A 91 -21.91 -8.80 -40.35
CA PRO A 91 -22.91 -8.20 -41.23
C PRO A 91 -22.94 -6.67 -41.18
N TYR A 92 -22.66 -6.03 -40.03
CA TYR A 92 -22.55 -4.57 -39.93
C TYR A 92 -21.44 -3.98 -40.81
N LEU A 93 -20.30 -4.66 -40.92
CA LEU A 93 -19.16 -4.18 -41.72
C LEU A 93 -19.46 -4.12 -43.22
N SER A 94 -20.54 -4.78 -43.66
CA SER A 94 -20.99 -4.77 -45.05
C SER A 94 -22.00 -3.65 -45.35
N THR A 95 -22.39 -2.85 -44.34
CA THR A 95 -23.35 -1.76 -44.49
C THR A 95 -22.69 -0.47 -44.99
N ASP A 96 -23.48 0.43 -45.56
CA ASP A 96 -22.99 1.73 -46.03
C ASP A 96 -22.69 2.73 -44.91
N GLU A 97 -23.10 2.42 -43.67
CA GLU A 97 -22.75 3.22 -42.48
C GLU A 97 -21.25 3.12 -42.13
N VAL A 98 -20.56 2.06 -42.59
CA VAL A 98 -19.15 1.81 -42.28
C VAL A 98 -18.26 2.34 -43.40
N PRO A 99 -17.25 3.20 -43.10
CA PRO A 99 -16.29 3.68 -44.09
C PRO A 99 -15.64 2.53 -44.85
N TYR A 100 -15.40 2.70 -46.16
CA TYR A 100 -14.84 1.65 -47.02
C TYR A 100 -13.57 1.01 -46.44
N ARG A 101 -12.69 1.83 -45.84
CA ARG A 101 -11.44 1.38 -45.20
C ARG A 101 -11.64 0.38 -44.04
N LEU A 102 -12.80 0.39 -43.37
CA LEU A 102 -13.14 -0.46 -42.22
C LEU A 102 -14.03 -1.66 -42.58
N ARG A 103 -14.42 -1.84 -43.85
CA ARG A 103 -15.27 -2.98 -44.25
C ARG A 103 -14.57 -4.34 -44.12
N THR A 104 -13.24 -4.35 -44.01
CA THR A 104 -12.45 -5.57 -43.74
C THR A 104 -12.35 -5.84 -42.23
N PRO A 105 -12.70 -7.05 -41.74
CA PRO A 105 -12.65 -7.38 -40.30
C PRO A 105 -11.29 -7.11 -39.65
N ALA A 106 -10.18 -7.41 -40.35
CA ALA A 106 -8.83 -7.18 -39.84
C ALA A 106 -8.46 -5.70 -39.61
N ARG A 107 -9.18 -4.76 -40.25
CA ARG A 107 -9.02 -3.31 -40.06
C ARG A 107 -10.03 -2.75 -39.06
N ALA A 108 -11.28 -3.22 -39.11
CA ALA A 108 -12.34 -2.83 -38.17
C ALA A 108 -12.17 -3.37 -36.75
N ILE A 109 -11.51 -4.52 -36.58
CA ILE A 109 -11.33 -5.18 -35.29
C ILE A 109 -9.83 -5.20 -34.97
N GLN A 110 -9.41 -4.31 -34.07
CA GLN A 110 -8.03 -4.26 -33.60
C GLN A 110 -7.86 -5.09 -32.33
N TYR A 111 -6.81 -5.90 -32.31
CA TYR A 111 -6.41 -6.68 -31.15
C TYR A 111 -5.14 -6.09 -30.54
N VAL A 112 -5.20 -5.85 -29.23
CA VAL A 112 -4.06 -5.39 -28.43
C VAL A 112 -3.78 -6.44 -27.38
N GLY A 113 -2.78 -7.27 -27.67
CA GLY A 113 -2.20 -8.19 -26.69
C GLY A 113 -1.06 -7.52 -25.93
N PHE A 114 -1.02 -7.74 -24.63
CA PHE A 114 0.09 -7.29 -23.79
C PHE A 114 1.11 -8.39 -23.49
N ASP A 115 0.76 -9.63 -23.78
CA ASP A 115 1.66 -10.77 -23.72
C ASP A 115 2.80 -10.59 -24.73
N SER A 116 4.01 -10.91 -24.30
CA SER A 116 5.22 -10.97 -25.13
C SER A 116 5.10 -11.96 -26.30
N GLN A 117 4.00 -12.71 -26.40
CA GLN A 117 3.74 -13.72 -27.43
C GLN A 117 3.16 -13.15 -28.74
N GLY A 118 2.60 -11.93 -28.75
CA GLY A 118 2.00 -11.35 -29.96
C GLY A 118 3.01 -10.58 -30.81
N GLY A 119 3.42 -11.15 -31.95
CA GLY A 119 4.31 -10.56 -32.97
C GLY A 119 3.80 -9.29 -33.68
N GLY A 120 3.29 -8.31 -32.93
CA GLY A 120 2.93 -6.98 -33.41
C GLY A 120 4.03 -5.96 -33.13
N GLY A 121 5.13 -6.03 -33.88
CA GLY A 121 6.05 -4.92 -34.12
C GLY A 121 6.53 -4.12 -32.91
N LEU A 122 6.85 -4.77 -31.80
CA LEU A 122 7.43 -4.15 -30.59
C LEU A 122 8.53 -4.99 -29.92
N GLY A 123 8.83 -6.17 -30.48
CA GLY A 123 10.04 -6.89 -30.11
C GLY A 123 11.21 -6.20 -30.79
N PRO A 124 12.25 -5.75 -30.06
CA PRO A 124 13.54 -5.50 -30.68
C PRO A 124 13.98 -6.79 -31.38
N ALA A 125 14.76 -6.68 -32.47
CA ALA A 125 15.54 -7.84 -32.93
C ALA A 125 16.23 -8.46 -31.70
N GLU A 126 16.29 -9.80 -31.65
CA GLU A 126 16.71 -10.59 -30.48
C GLU A 126 18.06 -10.15 -29.85
N SER A 127 18.88 -9.35 -30.56
CA SER A 127 20.14 -8.76 -30.10
C SER A 127 20.09 -7.29 -29.63
N THR A 128 19.05 -6.51 -29.98
CA THR A 128 19.04 -5.04 -29.80
C THR A 128 18.57 -4.57 -28.41
N TYR A 129 17.82 -5.41 -27.68
CA TYR A 129 17.29 -5.04 -26.36
C TYR A 129 18.41 -4.86 -25.31
N LEU A 130 19.39 -5.76 -25.28
CA LEU A 130 20.49 -5.72 -24.30
C LEU A 130 21.49 -4.59 -24.58
N SER A 131 21.74 -4.23 -25.84
CA SER A 131 22.58 -3.07 -26.20
C SER A 131 21.89 -1.74 -25.93
N ALA A 132 20.59 -1.63 -26.24
CA ALA A 132 19.79 -0.43 -25.99
C ALA A 132 19.55 -0.15 -24.50
N ARG A 133 19.45 -1.19 -23.65
CA ARG A 133 19.15 -1.04 -22.21
C ARG A 133 20.29 -0.44 -21.39
N TYR A 134 21.53 -0.64 -21.80
CA TYR A 134 22.72 -0.24 -21.05
C TYR A 134 23.52 0.87 -21.72
N GLU A 135 22.89 1.61 -22.65
CA GLU A 135 23.44 2.77 -23.38
C GLU A 135 24.86 2.54 -23.93
N SER A 136 25.18 1.34 -24.44
CA SER A 136 26.52 1.15 -25.01
C SER A 136 26.66 1.89 -26.36
N ARG A 137 25.58 2.04 -27.15
CA ARG A 137 25.41 2.98 -28.29
C ARG A 137 23.91 3.17 -28.62
N ARG A 138 23.49 4.39 -29.01
CA ARG A 138 22.25 4.57 -29.81
C ARG A 138 22.50 3.95 -31.18
N GLU A 139 21.72 2.95 -31.57
CA GLU A 139 21.81 2.39 -32.92
C GLU A 139 20.89 3.18 -33.87
N ILE A 140 21.22 3.19 -35.16
CA ILE A 140 20.38 3.79 -36.24
C ILE A 140 18.98 3.13 -36.32
N THR A 141 18.76 2.06 -35.56
CA THR A 141 17.55 1.22 -35.49
C THR A 141 16.61 1.57 -34.33
N ASP A 142 16.95 2.54 -33.47
CA ASP A 142 16.12 2.98 -32.34
C ASP A 142 14.99 3.92 -32.80
N PHE A 143 13.83 3.36 -33.15
CA PHE A 143 12.64 4.12 -33.54
C PHE A 143 12.02 4.88 -32.35
N SER A 144 11.63 6.14 -32.59
CA SER A 144 10.93 6.96 -31.59
C SER A 144 9.49 6.44 -31.38
N LEU A 145 8.88 6.80 -30.25
CA LEU A 145 7.46 6.54 -30.02
C LEU A 145 6.60 7.13 -31.14
N ARG A 146 6.96 8.32 -31.65
CA ARG A 146 6.30 8.93 -32.80
C ARG A 146 6.36 8.03 -34.04
N ASP A 147 7.53 7.48 -34.36
CA ASP A 147 7.71 6.58 -35.50
C ASP A 147 6.89 5.29 -35.34
N PHE A 148 6.86 4.74 -34.13
CA PHE A 148 6.05 3.57 -33.81
C PHE A 148 4.55 3.81 -34.00
N LEU A 149 4.06 4.97 -33.56
CA LEU A 149 2.64 5.35 -33.69
C LEU A 149 2.24 5.62 -35.13
N LEU A 150 3.14 6.21 -35.92
CA LEU A 150 2.95 6.43 -37.35
C LEU A 150 3.18 5.17 -38.20
N GLY A 151 3.72 4.10 -37.61
CA GLY A 151 3.99 2.83 -38.31
C GLY A 151 5.29 2.82 -39.12
N ASN A 152 6.16 3.81 -38.93
CA ASN A 152 7.41 4.03 -39.67
C ASN A 152 8.58 3.19 -39.13
N MET A 153 8.37 1.89 -38.89
CA MET A 153 9.40 1.02 -38.28
C MET A 153 10.22 0.19 -39.28
N GLN A 154 10.39 0.66 -40.51
CA GLN A 154 11.18 -0.05 -41.52
C GLN A 154 12.45 0.73 -41.85
N LEU A 155 13.60 0.04 -41.83
CA LEU A 155 14.82 0.57 -42.43
C LEU A 155 14.67 0.51 -43.95
N ASN A 156 14.54 1.68 -44.59
CA ASN A 156 14.27 1.89 -46.03
C ASN A 156 12.84 1.49 -46.48
N PRO A 157 11.84 2.36 -46.29
CA PRO A 157 10.51 2.15 -46.88
C PRO A 157 10.60 2.25 -48.41
N SER A 158 10.33 1.14 -49.12
CA SER A 158 10.29 1.13 -50.59
C SER A 158 9.06 1.85 -51.17
N LYS A 159 8.11 2.23 -50.31
CA LYS A 159 7.02 3.17 -50.57
C LYS A 159 6.71 3.89 -49.27
N LEU A 160 6.65 5.23 -49.29
CA LEU A 160 5.87 5.96 -48.29
C LEU A 160 4.44 5.41 -48.38
N PRO A 161 3.83 4.94 -47.28
CA PRO A 161 2.49 4.38 -47.33
C PRO A 161 1.54 5.41 -47.95
N ASP A 162 0.67 4.93 -48.85
CA ASP A 162 -0.28 5.74 -49.62
C ASP A 162 -0.97 6.82 -48.75
N ASP A 163 -1.17 7.99 -49.38
CA ASP A 163 -1.62 9.31 -48.90
C ASP A 163 -2.92 9.41 -48.05
N GLU A 164 -3.20 8.47 -47.14
CA GLU A 164 -4.10 8.71 -46.01
C GLU A 164 -3.25 8.91 -44.74
N GLY A 165 -2.59 10.07 -44.66
CA GLY A 165 -1.86 10.47 -43.46
C GLY A 165 -2.75 10.32 -42.22
N VAL A 166 -2.18 9.80 -41.13
CA VAL A 166 -2.87 9.69 -39.83
C VAL A 166 -3.49 11.05 -39.51
N ASN A 167 -4.81 11.09 -39.30
CA ASN A 167 -5.52 12.33 -39.02
C ASN A 167 -4.82 13.05 -37.85
N GLN A 168 -4.21 14.22 -38.13
CA GLN A 168 -3.39 14.93 -37.16
C GLN A 168 -4.18 15.37 -35.92
N GLU A 169 -5.47 15.63 -36.08
CA GLU A 169 -6.37 15.98 -34.97
C GLU A 169 -6.63 14.77 -34.08
N LEU A 170 -6.90 13.61 -34.70
CA LEU A 170 -7.04 12.34 -33.98
C LEU A 170 -5.72 11.93 -33.30
N PHE A 171 -4.58 12.14 -33.96
CA PHE A 171 -3.25 11.91 -33.39
C PHE A 171 -3.05 12.76 -32.12
N LYS A 172 -3.22 14.09 -32.22
CA LYS A 172 -3.09 14.99 -31.07
C LYS A 172 -4.02 14.58 -29.92
N ARG A 173 -5.28 14.27 -30.22
CA ARG A 173 -6.25 13.84 -29.22
C ARG A 173 -5.85 12.53 -28.53
N VAL A 174 -5.45 11.51 -29.29
CA VAL A 174 -5.06 10.20 -28.72
C VAL A 174 -3.80 10.33 -27.86
N ILE A 175 -2.83 11.16 -28.25
CA ILE A 175 -1.63 11.44 -27.44
C ILE A 175 -2.01 12.10 -26.11
N VAL A 176 -2.89 13.11 -26.14
CA VAL A 176 -3.34 13.83 -24.94
C VAL A 176 -4.15 12.93 -24.02
N ASP A 177 -5.13 12.21 -24.58
CA ASP A 177 -5.98 11.29 -23.82
C ASP A 177 -5.12 10.22 -23.11
N LEU A 178 -4.08 9.68 -23.78
CA LEU A 178 -3.17 8.68 -23.23
C LEU A 178 -1.98 9.24 -22.45
N ARG A 179 -1.82 10.57 -22.36
CA ARG A 179 -0.69 11.26 -21.71
C ARG A 179 0.67 10.80 -22.24
N LEU A 180 0.86 10.85 -23.56
CA LEU A 180 2.07 10.42 -24.27
C LEU A 180 2.91 11.58 -24.82
N GLU A 181 2.50 12.85 -24.61
CA GLU A 181 3.10 14.05 -25.23
C GLU A 181 4.61 14.15 -24.96
N SER A 182 5.01 14.00 -23.70
CA SER A 182 6.41 14.12 -23.27
C SER A 182 7.27 12.91 -23.67
N LEU A 183 6.68 11.88 -24.26
CA LEU A 183 7.33 10.61 -24.56
C LEU A 183 7.51 10.37 -26.07
N LEU A 184 6.95 11.24 -26.91
CA LEU A 184 6.93 11.06 -28.37
C LEU A 184 8.32 10.89 -29.00
N ASP A 185 9.29 11.62 -28.47
CA ASP A 185 10.65 11.65 -29.03
C ASP A 185 11.58 10.64 -28.33
N LEU A 186 11.08 9.90 -27.33
CA LEU A 186 11.82 8.83 -26.67
C LEU A 186 11.76 7.56 -27.52
N PRO A 187 12.85 6.76 -27.58
CA PRO A 187 12.79 5.44 -28.18
C PRO A 187 11.81 4.55 -27.41
N VAL A 188 11.10 3.70 -28.14
CA VAL A 188 10.04 2.85 -27.57
C VAL A 188 10.57 1.90 -26.48
N SER A 189 11.84 1.50 -26.57
CA SER A 189 12.55 0.67 -25.59
C SER A 189 12.72 1.34 -24.22
N PHE A 190 12.62 2.66 -24.12
CA PHE A 190 12.76 3.42 -22.87
C PHE A 190 11.43 3.64 -22.14
N LEU A 191 10.31 3.26 -22.75
CA LEU A 191 8.99 3.41 -22.15
C LEU A 191 8.81 2.41 -21.00
N SER A 192 8.25 2.86 -19.88
CA SER A 192 7.82 1.96 -18.81
C SER A 192 6.73 1.00 -19.29
N ASN A 193 6.52 -0.14 -18.62
CA ASN A 193 5.50 -1.12 -19.01
C ASN A 193 4.12 -0.45 -19.21
N GLY A 194 3.68 0.38 -18.26
CA GLY A 194 2.45 1.16 -18.38
C GLY A 194 2.43 2.16 -19.55
N GLN A 195 3.56 2.81 -19.86
CA GLN A 195 3.69 3.69 -21.03
C GLN A 195 3.65 2.90 -22.35
N GLY A 196 4.34 1.75 -22.42
CA GLY A 196 4.32 0.85 -23.57
C GLY A 196 2.93 0.28 -23.85
N ARG A 197 2.17 -0.08 -22.81
CA ARG A 197 0.75 -0.48 -22.96
C ARG A 197 -0.11 0.64 -23.53
N ARG A 198 0.03 1.86 -23.00
CA ARG A 198 -0.67 3.04 -23.53
C ARG A 198 -0.28 3.33 -24.98
N ALA A 199 1.00 3.20 -25.33
CA ALA A 199 1.46 3.35 -26.72
C ALA A 199 0.85 2.29 -27.66
N ARG A 200 0.72 1.03 -27.24
CA ARG A 200 0.03 -0.02 -28.03
C ARG A 200 -1.45 0.30 -28.24
N ILE A 201 -2.13 0.75 -27.18
CA ILE A 201 -3.53 1.18 -27.26
C ILE A 201 -3.64 2.40 -28.19
N ALA A 202 -2.74 3.39 -28.07
CA ALA A 202 -2.69 4.56 -28.95
C ALA A 202 -2.63 4.13 -30.41
N ARG A 203 -1.67 3.26 -30.75
CA ARG A 203 -1.48 2.77 -32.12
C ARG A 203 -2.74 2.10 -32.66
N ALA A 204 -3.43 1.29 -31.85
CA ALA A 204 -4.68 0.68 -32.25
C ALA A 204 -5.79 1.74 -32.49
N LEU A 205 -5.91 2.74 -31.62
CA LEU A 205 -6.90 3.82 -31.74
C LEU A 205 -6.66 4.74 -32.93
N LEU A 206 -5.40 4.94 -33.36
CA LEU A 206 -5.07 5.75 -34.54
C LEU A 206 -5.71 5.22 -35.83
N THR A 207 -6.00 3.93 -35.90
CA THR A 207 -6.71 3.32 -37.03
C THR A 207 -8.23 3.55 -37.01
N SER A 208 -8.76 4.14 -35.93
CA SER A 208 -10.20 4.32 -35.65
C SER A 208 -11.02 3.03 -35.87
N PRO A 209 -10.76 1.96 -35.11
CA PRO A 209 -11.46 0.69 -35.29
C PRO A 209 -12.93 0.78 -34.85
N GLU A 210 -13.75 -0.18 -35.30
CA GLU A 210 -15.12 -0.36 -34.80
C GLU A 210 -15.15 -1.12 -33.46
N VAL A 211 -14.19 -2.04 -33.28
CA VAL A 211 -14.04 -2.90 -32.10
C VAL A 211 -12.57 -2.94 -31.69
N LEU A 212 -12.34 -2.74 -30.39
CA LEU A 212 -11.03 -2.89 -29.77
C LEU A 212 -11.06 -4.08 -28.80
N LEU A 213 -10.27 -5.10 -29.12
CA LEU A 213 -10.07 -6.30 -28.29
C LEU A 213 -8.82 -6.09 -27.43
N LEU A 214 -8.98 -6.07 -26.11
CA LEU A 214 -7.89 -5.88 -25.14
C LEU A 214 -7.63 -7.20 -24.41
N ASP A 215 -6.44 -7.77 -24.57
CA ASP A 215 -6.08 -9.02 -23.90
C ASP A 215 -5.36 -8.74 -22.56
N GLU A 216 -6.06 -8.93 -21.44
CA GLU A 216 -5.53 -8.75 -20.08
C GLU A 216 -4.83 -7.38 -19.84
N PRO A 217 -5.54 -6.24 -20.03
CA PRO A 217 -4.95 -4.91 -20.01
C PRO A 217 -4.29 -4.51 -18.68
N PHE A 218 -4.73 -5.10 -17.57
CA PHE A 218 -4.24 -4.79 -16.22
C PHE A 218 -3.16 -5.72 -15.70
N MET A 219 -2.84 -6.82 -16.39
CA MET A 219 -1.86 -7.81 -15.93
C MET A 219 -0.47 -7.18 -15.75
N GLY A 220 0.21 -7.46 -14.63
CA GLY A 220 1.60 -7.00 -14.39
C GLY A 220 1.77 -5.49 -14.26
N LEU A 221 0.69 -4.74 -14.00
CA LEU A 221 0.74 -3.32 -13.71
C LEU A 221 0.73 -3.08 -12.19
N ASP A 222 1.53 -2.13 -11.73
CA ASP A 222 1.52 -1.68 -10.36
C ASP A 222 0.21 -0.91 -10.05
N PRO A 223 -0.27 -0.93 -8.78
CA PRO A 223 -1.54 -0.29 -8.41
C PRO A 223 -1.68 1.18 -8.89
N PRO A 224 -0.64 2.04 -8.83
CA PRO A 224 -0.72 3.40 -9.37
C PRO A 224 -0.96 3.46 -10.88
N THR A 225 -0.34 2.56 -11.66
CA THR A 225 -0.52 2.52 -13.12
C THR A 225 -1.90 1.99 -13.51
N VAL A 226 -2.43 1.01 -12.78
CA VAL A 226 -3.82 0.54 -12.95
C VAL A 226 -4.81 1.69 -12.72
N ALA A 227 -4.60 2.49 -11.67
CA ALA A 227 -5.42 3.67 -11.38
C ALA A 227 -5.31 4.76 -12.47
N GLY A 228 -4.18 4.84 -13.19
CA GLY A 228 -4.00 5.75 -14.32
C GLY A 228 -4.65 5.26 -15.63
N LEU A 229 -4.66 3.95 -15.89
CA LEU A 229 -5.22 3.35 -17.11
C LEU A 229 -6.75 3.19 -17.06
N SER A 230 -7.30 2.94 -15.87
CA SER A 230 -8.74 2.68 -15.69
C SER A 230 -9.65 3.84 -16.15
N PRO A 231 -9.39 5.12 -15.79
CA PRO A 231 -10.20 6.25 -16.26
C PRO A 231 -10.21 6.40 -17.78
N LEU A 232 -9.09 6.05 -18.42
CA LEU A 232 -8.97 6.11 -19.87
C LEU A 232 -9.86 5.08 -20.55
N LEU A 233 -9.75 3.82 -20.16
CA LEU A 233 -10.58 2.75 -20.72
C LEU A 233 -12.07 3.01 -20.46
N HIS A 234 -12.40 3.57 -19.29
CA HIS A 234 -13.75 4.01 -18.97
C HIS A 234 -14.26 5.09 -19.92
N SER A 235 -13.45 6.12 -20.23
CA SER A 235 -13.84 7.17 -21.18
C SER A 235 -14.08 6.66 -22.61
N LEU A 236 -13.36 5.62 -23.03
CA LEU A 236 -13.56 4.96 -24.32
C LEU A 236 -14.83 4.09 -24.30
N ALA A 237 -15.05 3.38 -23.19
CA ALA A 237 -16.23 2.55 -22.96
C ALA A 237 -17.54 3.37 -22.96
N GLU A 238 -17.54 4.55 -22.34
CA GLU A 238 -18.70 5.46 -22.32
C GLU A 238 -19.04 5.99 -23.72
N LYS A 239 -18.03 6.29 -24.54
CA LYS A 239 -18.22 6.78 -25.91
C LYS A 239 -18.67 5.69 -26.88
N ALA A 240 -18.47 4.41 -26.54
CA ALA A 240 -18.77 3.24 -27.37
C ALA A 240 -18.17 3.29 -28.80
N SER A 241 -17.09 4.07 -28.98
CA SER A 241 -16.41 4.31 -30.25
C SER A 241 -14.90 4.43 -30.00
N PRO A 242 -14.13 3.33 -30.08
CA PRO A 242 -14.53 1.96 -30.44
C PRO A 242 -15.29 1.22 -29.33
N ARG A 243 -15.99 0.13 -29.68
CA ARG A 243 -16.58 -0.80 -28.71
C ARG A 243 -15.50 -1.66 -28.08
N LEU A 244 -15.56 -1.87 -26.77
CA LEU A 244 -14.53 -2.59 -26.02
C LEU A 244 -14.96 -4.02 -25.70
N VAL A 245 -14.06 -4.97 -26.00
CA VAL A 245 -14.11 -6.34 -25.48
C VAL A 245 -12.78 -6.59 -24.78
N LEU A 246 -12.81 -6.97 -23.51
CA LEU A 246 -11.59 -7.26 -22.75
C LEU A 246 -11.58 -8.69 -22.24
N SER A 247 -10.39 -9.26 -22.07
CA SER A 247 -10.19 -10.46 -21.25
C SER A 247 -9.65 -10.07 -19.87
N ALA A 248 -10.03 -10.84 -18.86
CA ALA A 248 -9.53 -10.70 -17.49
C ALA A 248 -9.41 -12.07 -16.84
N ARG A 249 -8.52 -12.20 -15.84
CA ARG A 249 -8.44 -13.40 -15.02
C ARG A 249 -9.51 -13.35 -13.91
N PRO A 250 -10.00 -14.49 -13.38
CA PRO A 250 -11.06 -14.50 -12.37
C PRO A 250 -10.77 -13.66 -11.12
N GLN A 251 -9.51 -13.56 -10.71
CA GLN A 251 -9.02 -12.79 -9.57
C GLN A 251 -8.81 -11.29 -9.86
N ASP A 252 -8.72 -10.89 -11.13
CA ASP A 252 -8.55 -9.49 -11.50
C ASP A 252 -9.88 -8.73 -11.25
N PRO A 253 -9.83 -7.52 -10.69
CA PRO A 253 -11.04 -6.75 -10.43
C PRO A 253 -11.68 -6.32 -11.75
N LEU A 254 -12.97 -6.59 -11.91
CA LEU A 254 -13.71 -6.25 -13.12
C LEU A 254 -14.04 -4.76 -13.14
N PRO A 255 -13.74 -4.00 -14.22
CA PRO A 255 -14.13 -2.60 -14.29
C PRO A 255 -15.63 -2.39 -14.16
N GLU A 256 -16.03 -1.30 -13.49
CA GLU A 256 -17.44 -0.95 -13.27
C GLU A 256 -18.24 -0.80 -14.57
N TRP A 257 -17.60 -0.30 -15.63
CA TRP A 257 -18.22 -0.05 -16.94
C TRP A 257 -18.45 -1.30 -17.79
N ILE A 258 -18.08 -2.49 -17.29
CA ILE A 258 -18.40 -3.77 -17.93
C ILE A 258 -19.86 -4.13 -17.66
N THR A 259 -20.56 -4.43 -18.75
CA THR A 259 -22.01 -4.70 -18.74
C THR A 259 -22.33 -6.18 -18.96
N HIS A 260 -21.51 -6.87 -19.75
CA HIS A 260 -21.72 -8.26 -20.12
C HIS A 260 -20.48 -9.09 -19.80
N LEU A 261 -20.70 -10.35 -19.40
CA LEU A 261 -19.65 -11.28 -19.02
C LEU A 261 -19.81 -12.59 -19.78
N ALA A 262 -18.70 -13.16 -20.24
CA ALA A 262 -18.62 -14.52 -20.75
C ALA A 262 -17.57 -15.29 -19.92
N TYR A 263 -18.00 -16.33 -19.21
CA TYR A 263 -17.12 -17.19 -18.43
C TYR A 263 -16.73 -18.42 -19.26
N LEU A 264 -15.42 -18.65 -19.44
CA LEU A 264 -14.85 -19.80 -20.11
C LEU A 264 -14.40 -20.86 -19.10
N ARG A 265 -14.77 -22.12 -19.35
CA ARG A 265 -14.36 -23.32 -18.59
C ARG A 265 -12.95 -23.76 -18.97
N THR A 266 -12.36 -24.68 -18.20
CA THR A 266 -11.01 -25.22 -18.48
C THR A 266 -10.93 -26.04 -19.78
N ASP A 267 -12.05 -26.54 -20.29
CA ASP A 267 -12.18 -27.26 -21.57
C ASP A 267 -12.38 -26.35 -22.79
N ALA A 268 -12.11 -25.05 -22.62
CA ALA A 268 -12.31 -24.02 -23.63
C ALA A 268 -13.75 -23.96 -24.18
N GLN A 269 -14.76 -24.28 -23.37
CA GLN A 269 -16.17 -24.00 -23.69
C GLN A 269 -16.70 -22.81 -22.88
N ILE A 270 -17.79 -22.17 -23.37
CA ILE A 270 -18.49 -21.15 -22.59
C ILE A 270 -19.31 -21.84 -21.49
N GLY A 271 -19.01 -21.55 -20.23
CA GLY A 271 -19.80 -22.00 -19.09
C GLY A 271 -21.05 -21.15 -18.87
N ALA A 272 -20.92 -19.82 -18.95
CA ALA A 272 -22.04 -18.89 -18.82
C ALA A 272 -21.76 -17.61 -19.62
N MET A 273 -22.79 -16.98 -20.21
CA MET A 273 -22.66 -15.66 -20.82
C MET A 273 -23.94 -14.84 -20.68
N GLY A 274 -23.83 -13.52 -20.58
CA GLY A 274 -24.99 -12.61 -20.47
C GLY A 274 -24.65 -11.32 -19.73
N GLU A 275 -25.67 -10.70 -19.13
CA GLU A 275 -25.49 -9.53 -18.24
C GLU A 275 -24.61 -9.89 -17.04
N LYS A 276 -23.71 -8.97 -16.68
CA LYS A 276 -22.69 -9.17 -15.65
C LYS A 276 -23.31 -9.66 -14.34
N GLU A 277 -24.34 -9.00 -13.85
CA GLU A 277 -25.00 -9.30 -12.57
C GLU A 277 -25.66 -10.69 -12.60
N THR A 278 -26.33 -11.04 -13.70
CA THR A 278 -26.98 -12.35 -13.87
C THR A 278 -25.96 -13.49 -13.91
N VAL A 279 -24.86 -13.32 -14.65
CA VAL A 279 -23.80 -14.33 -14.73
C VAL A 279 -23.11 -14.50 -13.38
N LEU A 280 -22.76 -13.40 -12.69
CA LEU A 280 -22.16 -13.45 -11.36
C LEU A 280 -23.10 -14.08 -10.32
N GLU A 281 -24.41 -13.80 -10.37
CA GLU A 281 -25.39 -14.43 -9.48
C GLU A 281 -25.53 -15.94 -9.77
N GLY A 282 -25.55 -16.34 -11.04
CA GLY A 282 -25.56 -17.75 -11.44
C GLY A 282 -24.33 -18.52 -10.94
N LEU A 283 -23.14 -17.94 -11.10
CA LEU A 283 -21.90 -18.51 -10.58
C LEU A 283 -21.88 -18.55 -9.04
N ARG A 284 -22.41 -17.52 -8.35
CA ARG A 284 -22.57 -17.53 -6.88
C ARG A 284 -23.51 -18.64 -6.41
N LYS A 285 -24.63 -18.87 -7.11
CA LYS A 285 -25.57 -19.97 -6.80
C LYS A 285 -24.89 -21.33 -6.96
N TYR A 286 -24.11 -21.51 -8.02
CA TYR A 286 -23.31 -22.72 -8.24
C TYR A 286 -22.30 -22.95 -7.10
N VAL A 287 -21.47 -21.95 -6.78
CA VAL A 287 -20.48 -22.02 -5.69
C VAL A 287 -21.12 -22.35 -4.35
N ARG A 288 -22.23 -21.69 -4.01
CA ARG A 288 -22.99 -21.96 -2.78
C ARG A 288 -23.57 -23.38 -2.78
N GLY A 289 -24.12 -23.85 -3.89
CA GLY A 289 -24.69 -25.19 -3.99
C GLY A 289 -23.65 -26.31 -3.90
N VAL A 290 -22.47 -26.14 -4.49
CA VAL A 290 -21.37 -27.09 -4.32
C VAL A 290 -20.85 -27.10 -2.87
N ARG A 291 -20.65 -25.92 -2.26
CA ARG A 291 -20.19 -25.83 -0.86
C ARG A 291 -21.21 -26.38 0.15
N ASN A 292 -22.51 -26.21 -0.11
CA ASN A 292 -23.60 -26.73 0.72
C ASN A 292 -23.90 -28.23 0.43
N GLY A 293 -23.21 -28.85 -0.52
CA GLY A 293 -23.40 -30.26 -0.90
C GLY A 293 -24.69 -30.55 -1.67
N THR A 294 -25.37 -29.53 -2.22
CA THR A 294 -26.57 -29.70 -3.07
C THR A 294 -26.22 -29.97 -4.54
N HIS A 295 -25.00 -29.64 -4.97
CA HIS A 295 -24.47 -29.93 -6.31
C HIS A 295 -23.11 -30.62 -6.22
N ALA A 296 -22.82 -31.53 -7.13
CA ALA A 296 -21.47 -32.07 -7.30
C ALA A 296 -20.57 -31.02 -7.98
N GLU A 297 -19.31 -30.93 -7.57
CA GLU A 297 -18.33 -30.05 -8.22
C GLU A 297 -18.07 -30.54 -9.65
N ASP A 298 -18.12 -29.63 -10.61
CA ASP A 298 -17.77 -29.86 -12.00
C ASP A 298 -16.26 -29.64 -12.14
N GLU A 299 -15.52 -30.68 -12.53
CA GLU A 299 -14.06 -30.61 -12.69
C GLU A 299 -13.62 -29.51 -13.68
N THR A 300 -14.50 -29.11 -14.59
CA THR A 300 -14.23 -28.08 -15.61
C THR A 300 -14.60 -26.65 -15.17
N LEU A 301 -15.29 -26.53 -14.03
CA LEU A 301 -15.73 -25.28 -13.43
C LEU A 301 -15.40 -25.24 -11.91
N PRO A 302 -14.12 -25.37 -11.54
CA PRO A 302 -13.76 -25.63 -10.15
C PRO A 302 -14.07 -24.44 -9.24
N VAL A 303 -14.58 -24.72 -8.04
CA VAL A 303 -15.11 -23.71 -7.10
C VAL A 303 -14.05 -22.74 -6.62
N HIS A 304 -12.79 -23.19 -6.50
CA HIS A 304 -11.69 -22.33 -6.09
C HIS A 304 -11.41 -21.22 -7.11
N ALA A 305 -11.49 -21.49 -8.42
CA ALA A 305 -11.29 -20.50 -9.48
C ALA A 305 -12.40 -19.43 -9.53
N LEU A 306 -13.57 -19.75 -8.96
CA LEU A 306 -14.72 -18.83 -8.85
C LEU A 306 -14.74 -18.04 -7.54
N SER A 307 -13.94 -18.46 -6.53
CA SER A 307 -14.04 -17.96 -5.16
C SER A 307 -13.62 -16.50 -4.98
N GLU A 308 -12.69 -16.02 -5.80
CA GLU A 308 -12.15 -14.66 -5.78
C GLU A 308 -12.84 -13.71 -6.79
N MET A 309 -13.71 -14.26 -7.64
CA MET A 309 -14.44 -13.50 -8.65
C MET A 309 -15.43 -12.50 -8.00
N GLY A 310 -15.72 -11.38 -8.66
CA GLY A 310 -16.79 -10.45 -8.27
C GLY A 310 -16.34 -9.16 -7.60
N ARG A 311 -15.03 -8.93 -7.42
CA ARG A 311 -14.48 -7.62 -7.07
C ARG A 311 -14.66 -6.64 -8.24
N THR A 312 -15.05 -5.40 -7.94
CA THR A 312 -15.31 -4.35 -8.94
C THR A 312 -14.31 -3.21 -8.81
N LEU A 313 -13.67 -2.83 -9.92
CA LEU A 313 -12.76 -1.69 -10.00
C LEU A 313 -13.56 -0.40 -10.27
N THR A 314 -13.57 0.52 -9.30
CA THR A 314 -14.27 1.82 -9.35
C THR A 314 -13.28 2.99 -9.44
N LYS A 315 -13.79 4.21 -9.66
CA LYS A 315 -12.99 5.46 -9.65
C LYS A 315 -12.23 5.70 -8.33
N ASN A 316 -12.72 5.14 -7.21
CA ASN A 316 -12.13 5.28 -5.88
C ASN A 316 -11.32 4.03 -5.44
N GLY A 317 -11.08 3.07 -6.34
CA GLY A 317 -10.35 1.83 -6.04
C GLY A 317 -11.18 0.56 -6.19
N ILE A 318 -10.65 -0.57 -5.70
CA ILE A 318 -11.32 -1.88 -5.77
C ILE A 318 -12.35 -1.97 -4.64
N THR A 319 -13.60 -2.24 -4.99
CA THR A 319 -14.73 -2.39 -4.05
C THR A 319 -15.44 -3.72 -4.28
N GLY A 320 -16.15 -4.19 -3.25
CA GLY A 320 -16.91 -5.44 -3.30
C GLY A 320 -16.17 -6.64 -2.71
N GLN A 321 -16.94 -7.58 -2.19
CA GLN A 321 -16.48 -8.83 -1.58
C GLN A 321 -16.41 -9.94 -2.65
N GLY A 322 -15.35 -10.75 -2.61
CA GLY A 322 -15.24 -11.93 -3.49
C GLY A 322 -16.37 -12.93 -3.23
N MET A 323 -16.68 -13.81 -4.19
CA MET A 323 -17.80 -14.78 -4.06
C MET A 323 -17.73 -15.68 -2.81
N ALA A 324 -16.58 -15.78 -2.14
CA ALA A 324 -16.38 -16.57 -0.93
C ALA A 324 -16.47 -15.82 0.41
N GLU A 325 -16.59 -14.49 0.45
CA GLU A 325 -16.46 -13.69 1.69
C GLU A 325 -17.77 -13.49 2.49
N ASP A 326 -18.94 -13.84 1.95
CA ASP A 326 -20.25 -13.75 2.66
C ASP A 326 -20.37 -14.67 3.90
N PHE A 327 -19.44 -15.60 4.08
CA PHE A 327 -19.34 -16.44 5.27
C PHE A 327 -17.86 -16.64 5.60
N SER A 328 -17.39 -16.02 6.67
CA SER A 328 -16.08 -16.27 7.26
C SER A 328 -16.00 -17.73 7.73
N ILE A 329 -15.67 -18.64 6.81
CA ILE A 329 -15.23 -19.98 7.13
C ILE A 329 -13.75 -19.83 7.45
N GLY A 330 -13.42 -19.96 8.74
CA GLY A 330 -12.04 -20.11 9.17
C GLY A 330 -11.43 -21.28 8.42
N VAL A 331 -10.55 -20.98 7.47
CA VAL A 331 -9.44 -21.89 7.18
C VAL A 331 -8.77 -22.02 8.53
N THR A 332 -8.95 -23.16 9.19
CA THR A 332 -8.11 -23.54 10.32
C THR A 332 -6.70 -23.51 9.76
N ALA A 333 -5.99 -22.42 10.07
CA ALA A 333 -4.56 -22.39 10.00
C ALA A 333 -4.12 -23.68 10.67
N SER A 334 -3.53 -24.59 9.90
CA SER A 334 -2.67 -25.58 10.51
C SER A 334 -1.75 -24.79 11.42
N LYS A 335 -1.62 -25.25 12.67
CA LYS A 335 -0.53 -24.82 13.55
C LYS A 335 0.77 -25.10 12.79
N GLY A 336 1.21 -24.14 11.99
CA GLY A 336 2.58 -24.07 11.53
C GLY A 336 3.37 -23.87 12.81
N ASP A 337 4.28 -24.81 13.07
CA ASP A 337 5.14 -24.83 14.24
C ASP A 337 5.51 -23.41 14.68
N GLU A 338 5.01 -23.04 15.86
CA GLU A 338 5.55 -21.95 16.66
C GLU A 338 6.92 -22.41 17.18
N GLY A 339 7.88 -22.40 16.27
CA GLY A 339 9.30 -22.57 16.53
C GLY A 339 10.01 -21.32 16.03
N ALA A 340 9.72 -20.15 16.63
CA ALA A 340 10.59 -18.98 16.49
C ALA A 340 11.89 -19.24 17.27
N ALA A 341 12.71 -20.18 16.76
CA ALA A 341 14.10 -20.26 17.13
C ALA A 341 14.81 -19.05 16.52
N SER A 342 15.56 -18.34 17.36
CA SER A 342 16.59 -17.38 16.95
C SER A 342 17.52 -18.06 15.93
N GLN A 343 17.22 -17.96 14.64
CA GLN A 343 18.12 -18.41 13.58
C GLN A 343 19.37 -17.54 13.64
N SER A 344 20.52 -18.17 13.85
CA SER A 344 21.82 -17.57 13.63
C SER A 344 21.88 -16.99 12.21
N LEU A 345 22.12 -15.69 12.07
CA LEU A 345 22.25 -15.03 10.78
C LEU A 345 23.29 -15.78 9.92
N GLY A 346 22.85 -16.36 8.80
CA GLY A 346 23.72 -17.06 7.85
C GLY A 346 24.76 -16.12 7.22
N GLU A 347 25.75 -16.71 6.52
CA GLU A 347 26.74 -15.92 5.79
C GLU A 347 26.07 -15.01 4.73
N PRO A 348 26.65 -13.82 4.44
CA PRO A 348 26.12 -12.93 3.42
C PRO A 348 26.36 -13.54 2.03
N LEU A 349 25.29 -13.72 1.27
CA LEU A 349 25.34 -14.15 -0.13
C LEU A 349 25.45 -12.97 -1.08
N ILE A 350 24.81 -11.85 -0.76
CA ILE A 350 24.81 -10.64 -1.57
C ILE A 350 25.10 -9.48 -0.64
N GLU A 351 26.04 -8.63 -1.01
CA GLU A 351 26.31 -7.37 -0.31
C GLU A 351 26.40 -6.25 -1.36
N MET A 352 25.52 -5.27 -1.23
CA MET A 352 25.54 -4.02 -1.98
C MET A 352 25.83 -2.89 -1.00
N ASN A 353 26.93 -2.16 -1.19
CA ASN A 353 27.36 -1.11 -0.27
C ASN A 353 27.40 0.26 -0.96
N GLY A 354 26.30 1.00 -0.96
CA GLY A 354 26.23 2.33 -1.56
C GLY A 354 26.16 2.28 -3.09
N CYS A 355 25.46 1.28 -3.62
CA CYS A 355 25.39 1.06 -5.06
C CYS A 355 24.49 2.10 -5.74
N THR A 356 25.06 2.83 -6.70
CA THR A 356 24.36 3.82 -7.51
C THR A 356 24.54 3.50 -8.98
N VAL A 357 23.45 3.24 -9.70
CA VAL A 357 23.47 2.95 -11.14
C VAL A 357 23.03 4.18 -11.91
N LYS A 358 23.87 4.67 -12.81
CA LYS A 358 23.61 5.88 -13.62
C LYS A 358 23.80 5.60 -15.11
N TYR A 359 22.92 6.16 -15.94
CA TYR A 359 22.99 6.17 -17.41
C TYR A 359 23.03 7.62 -17.88
N GLY A 360 24.18 8.08 -18.39
CA GLY A 360 24.39 9.49 -18.71
C GLY A 360 24.05 10.40 -17.52
N ASP A 361 22.99 11.20 -17.66
CA ASP A 361 22.47 12.10 -16.61
C ASP A 361 21.37 11.48 -15.73
N LYS A 362 20.80 10.33 -16.15
CA LYS A 362 19.68 9.69 -15.45
C LYS A 362 20.19 8.63 -14.47
N VAL A 363 19.81 8.76 -13.19
CA VAL A 363 20.09 7.74 -12.18
C VAL A 363 18.96 6.71 -12.18
N ALA A 364 19.29 5.42 -12.31
CA ALA A 364 18.33 4.32 -12.38
C ALA A 364 18.13 3.60 -11.05
N LEU A 365 19.13 3.62 -10.17
CA LEU A 365 19.07 3.04 -8.82
C LEU A 365 20.02 3.80 -7.90
N GLY A 366 19.64 3.98 -6.63
CA GLY A 366 20.52 4.58 -5.61
C GLY A 366 20.58 6.11 -5.63
N ASN A 367 19.60 6.80 -6.22
CA ASN A 367 19.53 8.27 -6.21
C ASN A 367 18.97 8.81 -4.87
N TRP A 368 19.54 8.39 -3.75
CA TRP A 368 19.13 8.82 -2.41
C TRP A 368 20.27 8.69 -1.40
N THR A 369 20.11 9.36 -0.27
CA THR A 369 20.98 9.27 0.90
C THR A 369 20.18 8.75 2.09
N GLU A 370 20.76 7.87 2.89
CA GLU A 370 20.20 7.41 4.17
C GLU A 370 21.16 7.75 5.33
N GLU A 371 20.62 7.96 6.53
CA GLU A 371 21.43 7.98 7.75
C GLU A 371 21.56 6.57 8.29
N ARG A 372 22.80 6.10 8.43
CA ARG A 372 23.14 4.81 9.01
C ARG A 372 24.25 5.01 10.04
N ASP A 373 24.01 4.57 11.27
CA ASP A 373 24.96 4.72 12.40
C ASP A 373 25.45 6.17 12.61
N GLY A 374 24.58 7.16 12.37
CA GLY A 374 24.91 8.59 12.49
C GLY A 374 25.74 9.17 11.33
N GLN A 375 25.91 8.43 10.23
CA GLN A 375 26.58 8.89 9.02
C GLN A 375 25.62 8.90 7.83
N THR A 376 25.71 9.94 7.00
CA THR A 376 24.97 10.02 5.73
C THR A 376 25.67 9.18 4.67
N VAL A 377 25.05 8.09 4.26
CA VAL A 377 25.55 7.19 3.20
C VAL A 377 24.67 7.29 1.95
N SER A 378 25.28 7.25 0.77
CA SER A 378 24.60 7.41 -0.52
C SER A 378 24.49 6.09 -1.28
N GLY A 379 23.36 5.87 -1.96
CA GLY A 379 23.14 4.67 -2.78
C GLY A 379 22.43 3.54 -2.04
N LEU A 380 22.23 2.41 -2.72
CA LEU A 380 21.57 1.24 -2.14
C LEU A 380 22.54 0.45 -1.25
N HIS A 381 22.19 0.33 0.04
CA HIS A 381 22.83 -0.58 0.99
C HIS A 381 21.92 -1.78 1.28
N TRP A 382 22.28 -2.96 0.80
CA TRP A 382 21.46 -4.16 0.95
C TRP A 382 22.32 -5.41 1.10
N THR A 383 22.03 -6.20 2.13
CA THR A 383 22.68 -7.48 2.39
C THR A 383 21.63 -8.58 2.42
N VAL A 384 21.85 -9.63 1.64
CA VAL A 384 21.01 -10.84 1.65
C VAL A 384 21.84 -11.99 2.18
N ARG A 385 21.32 -12.70 3.19
CA ARG A 385 22.00 -13.82 3.87
C ARG A 385 21.35 -15.15 3.54
N ARG A 386 22.11 -16.24 3.72
CA ARG A 386 21.55 -17.60 3.64
C ARG A 386 20.35 -17.74 4.61
N GLY A 387 19.28 -18.35 4.14
CA GLY A 387 18.04 -18.54 4.88
C GLY A 387 17.03 -17.40 4.74
N GLU A 388 17.44 -16.21 4.30
CA GLU A 388 16.52 -15.07 4.15
C GLU A 388 15.60 -15.24 2.93
N ARG A 389 14.40 -14.67 3.02
CA ARG A 389 13.35 -14.74 2.01
C ARG A 389 12.80 -13.33 1.77
N TRP A 390 13.40 -12.65 0.81
CA TRP A 390 13.15 -11.25 0.49
C TRP A 390 12.03 -11.06 -0.53
N GLY A 391 11.11 -10.15 -0.24
CA GLY A 391 10.17 -9.55 -1.20
C GLY A 391 10.68 -8.17 -1.64
N VAL A 392 10.88 -7.96 -2.94
CA VAL A 392 11.33 -6.67 -3.49
C VAL A 392 10.18 -6.01 -4.24
N PHE A 393 9.76 -4.84 -3.75
CA PHE A 393 8.58 -4.11 -4.18
C PHE A 393 8.94 -2.69 -4.62
N GLY A 394 8.00 -1.98 -5.24
CA GLY A 394 8.17 -0.58 -5.62
C GLY A 394 7.53 -0.26 -6.97
N PRO A 395 7.25 1.02 -7.26
CA PRO A 395 6.57 1.44 -8.49
C PRO A 395 7.30 0.98 -9.75
N ASN A 396 6.59 0.96 -10.87
CA ASN A 396 7.25 0.65 -12.14
C ASN A 396 8.35 1.67 -12.46
N GLY A 397 9.52 1.17 -12.88
CA GLY A 397 10.69 2.01 -13.15
C GLY A 397 11.53 2.39 -11.92
N SER A 398 11.28 1.85 -10.73
CA SER A 398 12.05 2.09 -9.49
C SER A 398 13.44 1.43 -9.44
N GLY A 399 13.81 0.62 -10.45
CA GLY A 399 15.09 -0.09 -10.50
C GLY A 399 15.05 -1.56 -10.03
N LYS A 400 13.88 -2.17 -9.82
CA LYS A 400 13.75 -3.60 -9.42
C LYS A 400 14.47 -4.55 -10.37
N THR A 401 14.20 -4.45 -11.66
CA THR A 401 14.88 -5.27 -12.68
C THR A 401 16.37 -4.92 -12.78
N THR A 402 16.75 -3.66 -12.53
CA THR A 402 18.17 -3.28 -12.45
C THR A 402 18.87 -4.01 -11.31
N ILE A 403 18.23 -4.17 -10.15
CA ILE A 403 18.75 -5.01 -9.07
C ILE A 403 18.93 -6.45 -9.54
N VAL A 404 17.91 -7.04 -10.19
CA VAL A 404 18.01 -8.42 -10.73
C VAL A 404 19.18 -8.57 -11.69
N SER A 405 19.38 -7.62 -12.59
CA SER A 405 20.51 -7.64 -13.54
C SER A 405 21.87 -7.46 -12.86
N LEU A 406 21.95 -6.70 -11.75
CA LEU A 406 23.16 -6.62 -10.93
C LEU A 406 23.44 -7.97 -10.24
N LEU A 407 22.42 -8.61 -9.69
CA LEU A 407 22.51 -9.92 -9.00
C LEU A 407 22.89 -11.06 -9.94
N CYS A 408 22.31 -11.09 -11.13
CA CYS A 408 22.63 -12.08 -12.17
C CYS A 408 23.94 -11.74 -12.92
N SER A 409 24.57 -10.59 -12.61
CA SER A 409 25.76 -10.07 -13.28
C SER A 409 25.59 -9.83 -14.79
N ASP A 410 24.36 -9.58 -15.24
CA ASP A 410 24.04 -9.19 -16.62
C ASP A 410 24.38 -7.70 -16.89
N HIS A 411 24.47 -6.90 -15.82
CA HIS A 411 24.70 -5.46 -15.91
C HIS A 411 26.21 -5.10 -15.98
N PRO A 412 26.70 -4.30 -16.95
CA PRO A 412 28.12 -3.96 -17.07
C PRO A 412 28.72 -3.23 -15.86
N GLN A 413 27.97 -2.31 -15.24
CA GLN A 413 28.44 -1.59 -14.03
C GLN A 413 28.63 -2.50 -12.80
N THR A 414 28.21 -3.77 -12.81
CA THR A 414 28.51 -4.71 -11.71
C THR A 414 30.03 -4.89 -11.50
N TYR A 415 30.86 -4.61 -12.50
CA TYR A 415 32.32 -4.64 -12.38
C TYR A 415 32.92 -3.46 -11.61
N SER A 416 32.25 -2.30 -11.62
CA SER A 416 32.73 -1.06 -11.01
C SER A 416 32.04 -0.72 -9.70
N LEU A 417 30.89 -1.34 -9.42
CA LEU A 417 30.10 -1.08 -8.23
C LEU A 417 30.60 -1.91 -7.03
N PRO A 418 30.45 -1.39 -5.80
CA PRO A 418 30.83 -2.08 -4.56
C PRO A 418 29.84 -3.20 -4.21
N ILE A 419 29.79 -4.23 -5.07
CA ILE A 419 28.93 -5.42 -4.94
C ILE A 419 29.81 -6.64 -4.68
N LYS A 420 29.48 -7.41 -3.65
CA LYS A 420 30.02 -8.74 -3.41
C LYS A 420 28.93 -9.78 -3.59
N LEU A 421 29.20 -10.79 -4.41
CA LEU A 421 28.33 -11.93 -4.66
C LEU A 421 29.05 -13.18 -4.15
N PHE A 422 28.40 -13.93 -3.27
CA PHE A 422 28.94 -15.11 -2.58
C PHE A 422 30.27 -14.80 -1.87
N GLY A 423 30.32 -13.66 -1.19
CA GLY A 423 31.51 -13.16 -0.46
C GLY A 423 32.65 -12.65 -1.34
N ARG A 424 32.49 -12.59 -2.67
CA ARG A 424 33.55 -12.22 -3.62
C ARG A 424 33.13 -11.05 -4.50
N SER A 425 34.04 -10.11 -4.75
CA SER A 425 33.84 -9.12 -5.81
C SER A 425 34.09 -9.75 -7.18
N ARG A 426 33.56 -9.14 -8.25
CA ARG A 426 33.81 -9.54 -9.64
C ARG A 426 35.29 -9.50 -9.98
N LEU A 427 35.94 -8.42 -9.59
CA LEU A 427 37.39 -8.27 -9.72
C LEU A 427 38.06 -8.74 -8.43
N PRO A 428 39.11 -9.57 -8.53
CA PRO A 428 39.84 -10.01 -7.36
C PRO A 428 40.55 -8.81 -6.71
N GLU A 429 40.67 -8.83 -5.39
CA GLU A 429 41.44 -7.80 -4.69
C GLU A 429 42.91 -7.84 -5.15
N PRO A 430 43.54 -6.69 -5.43
CA PRO A 430 44.94 -6.64 -5.87
C PRO A 430 45.85 -7.44 -4.91
N GLY A 431 46.59 -8.42 -5.44
CA GLY A 431 47.50 -9.26 -4.65
C GLY A 431 46.86 -10.48 -3.97
N SER A 432 45.55 -10.72 -4.11
CA SER A 432 44.85 -11.87 -3.48
C SER A 432 45.15 -13.24 -4.12
N GLY A 433 45.70 -13.28 -5.34
CA GLY A 433 45.94 -14.52 -6.09
C GLY A 433 44.68 -15.26 -6.55
N GLN A 434 43.49 -14.73 -6.28
CA GLN A 434 42.23 -15.36 -6.65
C GLN A 434 41.88 -15.09 -8.13
N ARG A 435 41.33 -16.10 -8.83
CA ARG A 435 40.82 -15.92 -10.20
C ARG A 435 39.60 -14.98 -10.21
N PRO A 436 39.40 -14.15 -11.25
CA PRO A 436 38.21 -13.33 -11.40
C PRO A 436 36.93 -14.16 -11.31
N PHE A 437 35.90 -13.60 -10.67
CA PHE A 437 34.64 -14.31 -10.52
C PHE A 437 33.83 -14.13 -11.81
N THR A 438 33.68 -15.19 -12.60
CA THR A 438 33.15 -15.10 -13.98
C THR A 438 31.62 -15.07 -14.02
N PHE A 439 31.06 -14.67 -15.16
CA PHE A 439 29.61 -14.63 -15.38
C PHE A 439 28.96 -16.00 -15.17
N TRP A 440 29.58 -17.06 -15.72
CA TRP A 440 29.13 -18.44 -15.59
C TRP A 440 29.21 -18.95 -14.15
N ASP A 441 30.25 -18.56 -13.40
CA ASP A 441 30.36 -18.93 -11.97
C ASP A 441 29.17 -18.37 -11.15
N ILE A 442 28.67 -17.18 -11.50
CA ILE A 442 27.50 -16.56 -10.84
C ILE A 442 26.20 -17.24 -11.30
N GLN A 443 25.98 -17.36 -12.61
CA GLN A 443 24.74 -17.95 -13.15
C GLN A 443 24.57 -19.43 -12.77
N SER A 444 25.66 -20.17 -12.56
CA SER A 444 25.58 -21.54 -12.04
C SER A 444 24.97 -21.60 -10.64
N ARG A 445 25.16 -20.56 -9.81
CA ARG A 445 24.68 -20.44 -8.42
C ARG A 445 23.38 -19.65 -8.26
N VAL A 446 22.90 -19.00 -9.31
CA VAL A 446 21.64 -18.25 -9.31
C VAL A 446 20.60 -18.97 -10.17
N GLY A 447 19.43 -19.21 -9.60
CA GLY A 447 18.23 -19.60 -10.33
C GLY A 447 17.39 -18.39 -10.64
N HIS A 448 17.08 -18.12 -11.90
CA HIS A 448 16.35 -16.92 -12.30
C HIS A 448 15.16 -17.29 -13.18
N SER A 449 13.97 -16.78 -12.82
CA SER A 449 12.77 -16.80 -13.67
C SER A 449 12.20 -15.39 -13.77
N SER A 450 11.98 -14.92 -14.99
CA SER A 450 11.46 -13.57 -15.27
C SER A 450 10.74 -13.49 -16.62
N PRO A 451 9.92 -12.43 -16.85
CA PRO A 451 9.39 -12.11 -18.17
C PRO A 451 10.47 -12.00 -19.25
N GLU A 452 11.68 -11.56 -18.89
CA GLU A 452 12.79 -11.38 -19.83
C GLU A 452 13.35 -12.72 -20.29
N ILE A 453 13.60 -13.64 -19.36
CA ILE A 453 13.96 -15.02 -19.69
C ILE A 453 12.87 -15.66 -20.55
N HIS A 454 11.59 -15.40 -20.23
CA HIS A 454 10.48 -15.91 -21.02
C HIS A 454 10.48 -15.40 -22.46
N GLN A 455 10.85 -14.13 -22.68
CA GLN A 455 10.93 -13.55 -24.01
C GLN A 455 12.07 -14.17 -24.84
N HIS A 456 13.23 -14.42 -24.23
CA HIS A 456 14.42 -14.94 -24.90
C HIS A 456 14.49 -16.47 -25.00
N MET A 457 13.65 -17.21 -24.25
CA MET A 457 13.63 -18.66 -24.29
C MET A 457 13.24 -19.18 -25.70
N PRO A 458 14.10 -19.99 -26.36
CA PRO A 458 13.81 -20.49 -27.70
C PRO A 458 12.52 -21.32 -27.75
N ARG A 459 11.62 -20.99 -28.68
CA ARG A 459 10.27 -21.58 -28.77
C ARG A 459 10.25 -23.00 -29.35
N ASN A 460 11.32 -23.39 -30.04
CA ASN A 460 11.48 -24.67 -30.69
C ASN A 460 12.11 -25.75 -29.81
N LEU A 461 12.40 -25.45 -28.53
CA LEU A 461 12.84 -26.46 -27.57
C LEU A 461 11.66 -27.27 -27.05
N THR A 462 11.89 -28.54 -26.75
CA THR A 462 10.91 -29.42 -26.12
C THR A 462 10.77 -29.11 -24.64
N ILE A 463 9.67 -29.54 -24.02
CA ILE A 463 9.43 -29.33 -22.57
C ILE A 463 10.60 -29.85 -21.74
N ARG A 464 11.06 -31.07 -22.04
CA ARG A 464 12.19 -31.70 -21.38
C ARG A 464 13.48 -30.90 -21.58
N GLN A 465 13.80 -30.47 -22.81
CA GLN A 465 15.00 -29.69 -23.10
C GLN A 465 15.04 -28.35 -22.36
N VAL A 466 13.90 -27.68 -22.21
CA VAL A 466 13.83 -26.43 -21.43
C VAL A 466 14.17 -26.68 -19.96
N LEU A 467 13.68 -27.76 -19.36
CA LEU A 467 13.98 -28.08 -17.96
C LEU A 467 15.45 -28.51 -17.77
N GLU A 468 15.96 -29.36 -18.66
CA GLU A 468 17.36 -29.82 -18.65
C GLU A 468 18.35 -28.66 -18.87
N SER A 469 17.95 -27.61 -19.58
CA SER A 469 18.78 -26.41 -19.77
C SER A 469 19.12 -25.65 -18.48
N ALA A 470 18.59 -26.07 -17.32
CA ALA A 470 19.06 -25.59 -16.02
C ALA A 470 20.52 -25.99 -15.72
N TRP A 471 21.01 -27.08 -16.30
CA TRP A 471 22.40 -27.59 -16.20
C TRP A 471 23.25 -27.26 -17.43
N ALA A 472 22.86 -26.24 -18.20
CA ALA A 472 23.59 -25.76 -19.37
C ALA A 472 24.05 -24.31 -19.16
N ASP A 473 25.21 -23.95 -19.71
CA ASP A 473 25.74 -22.57 -19.62
C ASP A 473 24.87 -21.55 -20.37
N THR A 474 24.23 -21.99 -21.47
CA THR A 474 23.32 -21.19 -22.29
C THR A 474 22.08 -22.01 -22.66
N PHE A 475 20.99 -21.34 -23.11
CA PHE A 475 19.74 -22.03 -23.46
C PHE A 475 19.87 -23.09 -24.56
N ARG A 476 20.90 -23.00 -25.42
CA ARG A 476 21.10 -23.92 -26.56
C ARG A 476 22.30 -24.85 -26.40
N SER A 477 23.14 -24.65 -25.38
CA SER A 477 24.24 -25.57 -25.11
C SER A 477 23.70 -26.90 -24.59
N LYS A 478 24.41 -27.98 -24.89
CA LYS A 478 24.05 -29.32 -24.41
C LYS A 478 24.15 -29.36 -22.88
N PRO A 479 23.09 -29.72 -22.16
CA PRO A 479 23.12 -29.81 -20.71
C PRO A 479 24.01 -30.98 -20.26
N ILE A 480 24.68 -30.80 -19.11
CA ILE A 480 25.50 -31.83 -18.48
C ILE A 480 24.74 -32.33 -17.26
N LEU A 481 24.07 -33.47 -17.40
CA LEU A 481 23.25 -34.07 -16.36
C LEU A 481 23.97 -35.28 -15.76
N ASP A 482 24.00 -35.38 -14.44
CA ASP A 482 24.33 -36.62 -13.75
C ASP A 482 23.06 -37.46 -13.50
N ALA A 483 23.23 -38.64 -12.90
CA ALA A 483 22.10 -39.53 -12.61
C ALA A 483 21.07 -38.87 -11.67
N ALA A 484 21.54 -38.10 -10.68
CA ALA A 484 20.67 -37.40 -9.74
C ALA A 484 19.85 -36.28 -10.41
N ALA A 485 20.48 -35.47 -11.27
CA ALA A 485 19.81 -34.43 -12.05
C ALA A 485 18.78 -35.01 -13.02
N THR A 486 19.09 -36.15 -13.64
CA THR A 486 18.15 -36.86 -14.52
C THR A 486 16.92 -37.33 -13.73
N GLU A 487 17.12 -37.92 -12.55
CA GLU A 487 16.01 -38.32 -11.65
C GLU A 487 15.17 -37.11 -11.21
N GLN A 488 15.79 -35.97 -10.91
CA GLN A 488 15.08 -34.73 -10.54
C GLN A 488 14.21 -34.20 -11.69
N VAL A 489 14.73 -34.21 -12.92
CA VAL A 489 13.98 -33.82 -14.12
C VAL A 489 12.76 -34.72 -14.31
N GLU A 490 12.94 -36.03 -14.20
CA GLU A 490 11.84 -36.99 -14.37
C GLU A 490 10.79 -36.88 -13.26
N ALA A 491 11.21 -36.74 -12.01
CA ALA A 491 10.31 -36.52 -10.88
C ALA A 491 9.48 -35.24 -11.05
N THR A 492 10.13 -34.15 -11.44
CA THR A 492 9.47 -32.86 -11.69
C THR A 492 8.44 -32.95 -12.84
N LEU A 493 8.80 -33.60 -13.95
CA LEU A 493 7.89 -33.79 -15.09
C LEU A 493 6.68 -34.65 -14.72
N LYS A 494 6.87 -35.70 -13.91
CA LYS A 494 5.77 -36.53 -13.38
C LYS A 494 4.86 -35.71 -12.47
N TRP A 495 5.43 -34.88 -11.59
CA TRP A 495 4.66 -34.08 -10.63
C TRP A 495 3.76 -33.02 -11.29
N PHE A 496 4.25 -32.41 -12.37
CA PHE A 496 3.54 -31.37 -13.12
C PHE A 496 2.95 -31.84 -14.45
N GLU A 497 2.76 -33.16 -14.62
CA GLU A 497 2.24 -33.74 -15.85
C GLU A 497 0.87 -33.16 -16.23
N HIS A 498 -0.04 -33.01 -15.26
CA HIS A 498 -1.37 -32.45 -15.48
C HIS A 498 -1.35 -31.03 -16.07
N GLU A 499 -0.39 -30.19 -15.65
CA GLU A 499 -0.29 -28.80 -16.10
C GLU A 499 0.55 -28.62 -17.37
N LEU A 500 1.51 -29.52 -17.63
CA LEU A 500 2.45 -29.42 -18.74
C LEU A 500 2.07 -30.28 -19.95
N ASN A 501 1.29 -31.36 -19.77
CA ASN A 501 0.88 -32.27 -20.85
C ASN A 501 -0.43 -31.80 -21.51
N PRO A 502 -0.41 -31.34 -22.77
CA PRO A 502 -1.60 -30.82 -23.44
C PRO A 502 -2.69 -31.86 -23.74
N VAL A 503 -2.39 -33.16 -23.63
CA VAL A 503 -3.31 -34.28 -23.95
C VAL A 503 -3.68 -35.06 -22.68
N PHE A 504 -3.46 -34.48 -21.51
CA PHE A 504 -3.81 -35.14 -20.26
C PHE A 504 -5.33 -35.36 -20.17
N HIS A 505 -5.77 -36.63 -20.15
CA HIS A 505 -7.16 -37.03 -19.96
C HIS A 505 -7.30 -37.83 -18.67
N LYS A 506 -8.04 -37.30 -17.67
CA LYS A 506 -8.37 -38.03 -16.43
C LYS A 506 -9.24 -39.29 -16.66
N GLN A 507 -9.88 -39.40 -17.82
CA GLN A 507 -10.81 -40.50 -18.13
C GLN A 507 -10.14 -41.58 -18.97
N SER A 508 -9.37 -42.47 -18.32
CA SER A 508 -9.21 -43.91 -18.67
C SER A 508 -7.93 -44.50 -18.07
N GLN A 509 -7.82 -44.52 -16.74
CA GLN A 509 -7.14 -45.64 -16.09
C GLN A 509 -8.07 -46.18 -15.00
N PRO A 510 -8.63 -47.40 -15.15
CA PRO A 510 -9.13 -48.09 -13.97
C PRO A 510 -7.95 -48.23 -13.02
N ALA A 511 -8.19 -48.09 -11.71
CA ALA A 511 -7.17 -48.22 -10.68
C ALA A 511 -6.36 -49.50 -10.91
N ALA A 512 -5.20 -49.37 -11.56
CA ALA A 512 -4.27 -50.45 -11.74
C ALA A 512 -3.65 -50.75 -10.37
N PRO A 513 -3.44 -52.03 -10.03
CA PRO A 513 -2.87 -52.41 -8.74
C PRO A 513 -1.54 -51.69 -8.54
N GLU A 514 -1.37 -51.11 -7.34
CA GLU A 514 -0.19 -50.34 -6.95
C GLU A 514 1.08 -51.14 -7.26
N GLY A 515 1.86 -50.70 -8.25
CA GLY A 515 3.18 -51.26 -8.52
C GLY A 515 3.76 -51.13 -9.93
N THR A 516 2.99 -50.95 -11.00
CA THR A 516 3.53 -51.05 -12.38
C THR A 516 2.83 -50.19 -13.45
N ALA A 517 2.58 -48.91 -13.18
CA ALA A 517 2.25 -47.95 -14.24
C ALA A 517 3.43 -46.98 -14.40
N GLU A 518 4.40 -47.31 -15.26
CA GLU A 518 5.35 -46.32 -15.76
C GLU A 518 4.59 -45.33 -16.64
N THR A 519 4.25 -44.15 -16.09
CA THR A 519 3.77 -43.02 -16.89
C THR A 519 4.88 -42.66 -17.88
N SER A 520 4.64 -42.94 -19.16
CA SER A 520 5.59 -42.64 -20.23
C SER A 520 5.78 -41.14 -20.35
N LEU A 521 6.97 -40.64 -19.98
CA LEU A 521 7.36 -39.24 -20.10
C LEU A 521 7.69 -38.83 -21.56
N ALA A 522 7.34 -39.65 -22.55
CA ALA A 522 7.60 -39.38 -23.97
C ALA A 522 6.99 -38.05 -24.43
N TRP A 523 5.82 -37.67 -23.89
CA TRP A 523 5.15 -36.41 -24.22
C TRP A 523 6.03 -35.17 -23.99
N ALA A 524 6.92 -35.20 -22.99
CA ALA A 524 7.79 -34.06 -22.69
C ALA A 524 8.87 -33.84 -23.77
N ALA A 525 9.15 -34.85 -24.60
CA ALA A 525 10.01 -34.75 -25.76
C ALA A 525 9.26 -34.34 -27.04
N ASP A 526 7.94 -34.54 -27.09
CA ASP A 526 7.14 -34.31 -28.29
C ASP A 526 6.57 -32.88 -28.37
N TYR A 527 6.24 -32.27 -27.23
CA TYR A 527 5.66 -30.93 -27.20
C TYR A 527 6.71 -29.84 -27.14
N LEU A 528 6.51 -28.80 -27.96
CA LEU A 528 7.37 -27.62 -28.00
C LEU A 528 6.93 -26.57 -27.00
N PHE A 529 7.90 -25.89 -26.41
CA PHE A 529 7.70 -24.79 -25.48
C PHE A 529 6.77 -23.70 -26.05
N GLY A 530 6.95 -23.31 -27.31
CA GLY A 530 6.10 -22.31 -27.97
C GLY A 530 4.65 -22.74 -28.18
N GLY A 531 4.36 -24.04 -28.15
CA GLY A 531 3.01 -24.60 -28.29
C GLY A 531 2.24 -24.70 -26.98
N LEU A 532 2.90 -24.50 -25.83
CA LEU A 532 2.27 -24.51 -24.52
C LEU A 532 1.46 -23.23 -24.26
N SER A 533 0.53 -23.28 -23.31
CA SER A 533 -0.16 -22.08 -22.83
C SER A 533 0.81 -21.14 -22.10
N PHE A 534 0.46 -19.87 -22.01
CA PHE A 534 1.29 -18.89 -21.30
C PHE A 534 1.59 -19.31 -19.84
N SER A 535 0.56 -19.76 -19.11
CA SER A 535 0.68 -20.29 -17.73
C SER A 535 1.64 -21.49 -17.67
N ALA A 536 1.51 -22.47 -18.57
CA ALA A 536 2.39 -23.65 -18.62
C ALA A 536 3.84 -23.29 -19.00
N GLN A 537 4.03 -22.31 -19.90
CA GLN A 537 5.35 -21.79 -20.23
C GLN A 537 6.01 -21.14 -19.01
N ARG A 538 5.26 -20.32 -18.25
CA ARG A 538 5.73 -19.69 -17.01
C ARG A 538 6.07 -20.73 -15.94
N LEU A 539 5.22 -21.74 -15.77
CA LEU A 539 5.46 -22.88 -14.88
C LEU A 539 6.80 -23.55 -15.21
N LEU A 540 7.03 -23.88 -16.47
CA LEU A 540 8.26 -24.57 -16.88
C LEU A 540 9.52 -23.74 -16.60
N LEU A 541 9.48 -22.42 -16.81
CA LEU A 541 10.58 -21.52 -16.48
C LEU A 541 10.81 -21.36 -14.98
N PHE A 542 9.73 -21.32 -14.20
CA PHE A 542 9.81 -21.36 -12.74
C PHE A 542 10.49 -22.65 -12.25
N LEU A 543 10.09 -23.82 -12.78
CA LEU A 543 10.69 -25.10 -12.44
C LEU A 543 12.18 -25.14 -12.81
N ARG A 544 12.53 -24.66 -14.01
CA ARG A 544 13.92 -24.51 -14.46
C ARG A 544 14.77 -23.68 -13.49
N ALA A 545 14.20 -22.62 -12.89
CA ALA A 545 14.93 -21.75 -11.97
C ALA A 545 15.25 -22.44 -10.63
N ILE A 546 14.44 -23.40 -10.17
CA ILE A 546 14.57 -23.98 -8.83
C ILE A 546 15.18 -25.39 -8.82
N ILE A 547 15.05 -26.15 -9.93
CA ILE A 547 15.32 -27.60 -9.95
C ILE A 547 16.76 -27.97 -9.56
N LYS A 548 17.74 -27.12 -9.85
CA LYS A 548 19.17 -27.34 -9.53
C LYS A 548 19.59 -26.95 -8.11
N HIS A 549 18.64 -26.59 -7.23
CA HIS A 549 18.90 -26.10 -5.86
C HIS A 549 19.99 -24.99 -5.77
N PRO A 550 19.83 -23.87 -6.47
CA PRO A 550 20.83 -22.79 -6.49
C PRO A 550 20.93 -22.07 -5.14
N ASP A 551 22.09 -21.47 -4.84
CA ASP A 551 22.33 -20.69 -3.63
C ASP A 551 21.35 -19.50 -3.49
N VAL A 552 20.99 -18.87 -4.61
CA VAL A 552 20.00 -17.78 -4.66
C VAL A 552 18.95 -18.08 -5.73
N VAL A 553 17.67 -18.02 -5.36
CA VAL A 553 16.54 -18.07 -6.29
C VAL A 553 15.97 -16.66 -6.45
N VAL A 554 15.95 -16.16 -7.69
CA VAL A 554 15.37 -14.87 -8.08
C VAL A 554 14.10 -15.13 -8.91
N LEU A 555 12.95 -14.75 -8.35
CA LEU A 555 11.64 -14.86 -9.00
C LEU A 555 11.14 -13.44 -9.31
N ASP A 556 11.37 -12.96 -10.52
CA ASP A 556 10.91 -11.65 -10.97
C ASP A 556 9.60 -11.79 -11.74
N GLU A 557 8.46 -11.47 -11.13
CA GLU A 557 7.11 -11.69 -11.69
C GLU A 557 6.93 -13.12 -12.24
N ALA A 558 7.57 -14.11 -11.59
CA ALA A 558 7.63 -15.48 -12.10
C ALA A 558 6.24 -16.12 -12.19
N PHE A 559 5.36 -15.82 -11.22
CA PHE A 559 3.99 -16.31 -11.15
C PHE A 559 2.99 -15.47 -11.97
N GLY A 560 3.45 -14.37 -12.58
CA GLY A 560 2.62 -13.50 -13.40
C GLY A 560 2.05 -14.28 -14.60
N GLY A 561 0.72 -14.23 -14.76
CA GLY A 561 -0.02 -14.93 -15.81
C GLY A 561 -0.23 -16.44 -15.58
N MET A 562 0.17 -16.98 -14.41
CA MET A 562 -0.25 -18.32 -13.99
C MET A 562 -1.68 -18.33 -13.44
N ASP A 563 -2.31 -19.49 -13.50
CA ASP A 563 -3.55 -19.79 -12.77
C ASP A 563 -3.36 -19.79 -11.27
N ASP A 564 -4.40 -19.49 -10.50
CA ASP A 564 -4.36 -19.56 -9.04
C ASP A 564 -3.99 -20.97 -8.54
N ALA A 565 -4.58 -22.02 -9.12
CA ALA A 565 -4.28 -23.41 -8.75
C ALA A 565 -2.82 -23.78 -9.04
N VAL A 566 -2.33 -23.40 -10.22
CA VAL A 566 -0.96 -23.70 -10.65
C VAL A 566 0.04 -22.89 -9.84
N ARG A 567 -0.23 -21.60 -9.62
CA ARG A 567 0.55 -20.71 -8.76
C ARG A 567 0.65 -21.26 -7.34
N ASP A 568 -0.48 -21.60 -6.73
CA ASP A 568 -0.52 -22.09 -5.35
C ASP A 568 0.21 -23.45 -5.24
N LYS A 569 0.05 -24.34 -6.25
CA LYS A 569 0.86 -25.57 -6.36
C LYS A 569 2.35 -25.26 -6.49
N CYS A 570 2.74 -24.25 -7.27
CA CYS A 570 4.14 -23.81 -7.37
C CYS A 570 4.68 -23.24 -6.05
N MET A 571 3.88 -22.47 -5.32
CA MET A 571 4.27 -21.93 -4.01
C MET A 571 4.46 -23.04 -2.98
N LEU A 572 3.57 -24.03 -2.97
CA LEU A 572 3.70 -25.20 -2.11
C LEU A 572 4.95 -26.02 -2.49
N PHE A 573 5.17 -26.23 -3.79
CA PHE A 573 6.37 -26.92 -4.31
C PHE A 573 7.66 -26.13 -4.02
N LEU A 574 7.64 -24.80 -4.06
CA LEU A 574 8.78 -23.97 -3.67
C LEU A 574 9.11 -24.17 -2.18
N ALA A 575 8.11 -24.25 -1.32
CA ALA A 575 8.29 -24.37 0.12
C ALA A 575 8.68 -25.80 0.56
N TYR A 576 8.10 -26.84 -0.06
CA TYR A 576 8.21 -28.22 0.42
C TYR A 576 8.63 -29.24 -0.66
N GLY A 577 8.79 -28.84 -1.92
CA GLY A 577 9.09 -29.75 -3.02
C GLY A 577 7.99 -30.81 -3.19
N GLU A 578 8.39 -32.06 -3.39
CA GLU A 578 7.46 -33.19 -3.48
C GLU A 578 6.96 -33.67 -2.11
N GLU A 579 7.38 -33.09 -0.98
CA GLU A 579 7.02 -33.60 0.35
C GLU A 579 5.54 -33.40 0.67
N LYS A 580 4.94 -32.32 0.17
CA LYS A 580 3.55 -31.96 0.46
C LYS A 580 2.74 -31.77 -0.82
N THR A 581 1.48 -32.14 -0.76
CA THR A 581 0.51 -31.93 -1.84
C THR A 581 -0.84 -31.49 -1.28
N TYR A 582 -1.69 -30.96 -2.16
CA TYR A 582 -3.07 -30.63 -1.83
C TYR A 582 -3.95 -31.89 -1.97
N THR A 583 -4.76 -32.20 -0.97
CA THR A 583 -5.82 -33.21 -1.07
C THR A 583 -7.19 -32.61 -0.81
N LEU A 584 -8.16 -33.07 -1.62
CA LEU A 584 -9.59 -32.89 -1.36
C LEU A 584 -10.00 -33.96 -0.34
N GLU A 585 -9.99 -33.65 0.96
CA GLU A 585 -10.53 -34.59 1.95
C GLU A 585 -12.06 -34.55 1.95
N SER A 586 -12.70 -35.64 1.53
CA SER A 586 -14.05 -35.96 1.97
C SER A 586 -13.96 -36.56 3.38
N LYS A 587 -14.36 -35.82 4.43
CA LYS A 587 -14.51 -36.43 5.76
C LYS A 587 -15.53 -37.58 5.69
N PRO A 588 -15.25 -38.77 6.27
CA PRO A 588 -16.24 -39.84 6.34
C PRO A 588 -17.44 -39.34 7.16
N GLY A 589 -18.62 -39.26 6.52
CA GLY A 589 -19.86 -38.79 7.15
C GLY A 589 -20.23 -37.32 6.93
N SER A 590 -19.41 -36.52 6.23
CA SER A 590 -19.77 -35.16 5.81
C SER A 590 -19.86 -35.07 4.28
N ARG A 591 -21.03 -34.67 3.75
CA ARG A 591 -21.22 -34.37 2.31
C ARG A 591 -20.68 -33.00 1.90
N SER A 592 -19.93 -32.30 2.76
CA SER A 592 -19.37 -30.97 2.47
C SER A 592 -17.91 -31.09 2.03
N LEU A 593 -17.66 -30.84 0.74
CA LEU A 593 -16.32 -30.60 0.16
C LEU A 593 -15.87 -29.20 0.57
N THR A 594 -15.10 -29.07 1.65
CA THR A 594 -14.61 -27.77 2.13
C THR A 594 -13.09 -27.78 2.35
N GLY A 595 -12.38 -27.13 1.41
CA GLY A 595 -10.98 -26.75 1.53
C GLY A 595 -9.96 -27.82 1.14
N ALA A 596 -9.02 -27.48 0.25
CA ALA A 596 -7.85 -28.31 -0.02
C ALA A 596 -6.92 -28.30 1.20
N ALA A 597 -6.79 -29.44 1.88
CA ALA A 597 -5.84 -29.60 2.99
C ALA A 597 -4.45 -29.91 2.45
N VAL A 598 -3.40 -29.35 3.08
CA VAL A 598 -2.02 -29.70 2.76
C VAL A 598 -1.66 -30.97 3.53
N VAL A 599 -1.35 -32.04 2.82
CA VAL A 599 -0.97 -33.33 3.39
C VAL A 599 0.37 -33.80 2.85
N GLU A 600 0.97 -34.78 3.53
CA GLU A 600 2.15 -35.47 3.00
C GLU A 600 1.81 -36.20 1.70
N SER A 601 2.67 -36.02 0.70
CA SER A 601 2.49 -36.67 -0.59
C SER A 601 2.72 -38.18 -0.52
N ALA A 602 2.24 -38.92 -1.51
CA ALA A 602 2.55 -40.34 -1.65
C ALA A 602 4.06 -40.60 -1.77
N ALA A 603 4.80 -39.69 -2.43
CA ALA A 603 6.26 -39.78 -2.54
C ALA A 603 6.96 -39.59 -1.18
N ALA A 604 6.45 -38.69 -0.33
CA ALA A 604 6.95 -38.48 1.04
C ALA A 604 6.71 -39.71 1.92
N LYS A 605 5.48 -40.24 1.91
CA LYS A 605 5.12 -41.45 2.66
C LYS A 605 5.91 -42.69 2.23
N ALA A 606 6.27 -42.77 0.95
CA ALA A 606 7.10 -43.84 0.40
C ALA A 606 8.62 -43.60 0.58
N GLY A 607 9.05 -42.45 1.11
CA GLY A 607 10.46 -42.09 1.24
C GLY A 607 11.19 -41.89 -0.10
N LYS A 608 10.44 -41.61 -1.18
CA LYS A 608 10.95 -41.51 -2.57
C LYS A 608 11.04 -40.06 -3.08
N VAL A 609 11.06 -39.07 -2.20
CA VAL A 609 11.19 -37.65 -2.57
C VAL A 609 12.54 -37.40 -3.25
N LYS A 610 12.51 -36.86 -4.47
CA LYS A 610 13.70 -36.54 -5.28
C LYS A 610 13.96 -35.04 -5.34
N VAL A 611 12.90 -34.23 -5.31
CA VAL A 611 12.99 -32.76 -5.31
C VAL A 611 12.43 -32.20 -4.02
N ARG A 612 13.27 -31.48 -3.27
CA ARG A 612 12.90 -30.84 -2.00
C ARG A 612 12.59 -29.34 -2.19
N GLY A 613 11.93 -28.75 -1.21
CA GLY A 613 11.69 -27.31 -1.17
C GLY A 613 12.95 -26.49 -0.88
N LEU A 614 12.77 -25.17 -0.71
CA LEU A 614 13.84 -24.25 -0.32
C LEU A 614 14.44 -24.64 1.04
N SER A 615 15.77 -24.79 1.08
CA SER A 615 16.52 -25.05 2.31
C SER A 615 17.03 -23.78 2.98
N ASP A 616 17.42 -23.86 4.26
CA ASP A 616 18.04 -22.74 4.99
C ASP A 616 19.41 -22.32 4.42
N GLN A 617 19.99 -23.12 3.52
CA GLN A 617 21.21 -22.76 2.80
C GLN A 617 20.95 -21.85 1.60
N GLN A 618 19.71 -21.76 1.10
CA GLN A 618 19.37 -20.94 -0.05
C GLN A 618 18.84 -19.58 0.43
N ALA A 619 18.88 -18.56 -0.43
CA ALA A 619 18.11 -17.33 -0.26
C ALA A 619 17.07 -17.19 -1.38
N LEU A 620 15.94 -16.58 -1.06
CA LEU A 620 14.89 -16.26 -2.04
C LEU A 620 14.78 -14.75 -2.20
N ILE A 621 14.70 -14.28 -3.44
CA ILE A 621 14.37 -12.91 -3.80
C ILE A 621 13.18 -12.97 -4.74
N CYS A 622 12.02 -12.49 -4.28
CA CYS A 622 10.78 -12.47 -5.05
C CYS A 622 10.38 -11.03 -5.34
N ILE A 623 10.19 -10.69 -6.62
CA ILE A 623 9.61 -9.43 -7.07
C ILE A 623 8.20 -9.73 -7.59
N SER A 624 7.19 -9.04 -7.05
CA SER A 624 5.85 -9.08 -7.60
C SER A 624 5.10 -7.77 -7.31
N HIS A 625 4.16 -7.46 -8.20
CA HIS A 625 3.22 -6.35 -8.09
C HIS A 625 1.85 -6.76 -7.53
N VAL A 626 1.67 -8.05 -7.22
CA VAL A 626 0.40 -8.65 -6.78
C VAL A 626 0.66 -9.42 -5.48
N LYS A 627 -0.15 -9.18 -4.43
CA LYS A 627 0.10 -9.78 -3.11
C LYS A 627 -0.07 -11.30 -3.12
N GLU A 628 -0.99 -11.79 -3.95
CA GLU A 628 -1.31 -13.22 -4.10
C GLU A 628 -0.19 -14.00 -4.81
N GLU A 629 0.71 -13.30 -5.52
CA GLU A 629 1.88 -13.89 -6.20
C GLU A 629 3.12 -13.93 -5.29
N VAL A 630 3.07 -13.38 -4.09
CA VAL A 630 4.19 -13.44 -3.15
C VAL A 630 4.13 -14.74 -2.34
N PRO A 631 5.15 -15.61 -2.39
CA PRO A 631 5.16 -16.86 -1.63
C PRO A 631 5.02 -16.64 -0.12
N ASP A 632 4.26 -17.50 0.55
CA ASP A 632 3.99 -17.40 1.98
C ASP A 632 5.23 -17.55 2.87
N CYS A 633 6.36 -18.00 2.31
CA CYS A 633 7.65 -18.11 3.01
C CYS A 633 8.45 -16.79 3.06
N VAL A 634 8.04 -15.75 2.31
CA VAL A 634 8.70 -14.42 2.33
C VAL A 634 8.50 -13.75 3.69
N ARG A 635 9.59 -13.24 4.27
CA ARG A 635 9.60 -12.60 5.60
C ARG A 635 10.26 -11.23 5.57
N GLU A 636 11.32 -11.05 4.81
CA GLU A 636 12.01 -9.77 4.67
C GLU A 636 11.44 -9.01 3.47
N TRP A 637 11.40 -7.68 3.52
CA TRP A 637 10.98 -6.89 2.36
C TRP A 637 11.79 -5.62 2.15
N LEU A 638 11.97 -5.28 0.88
CA LEU A 638 12.60 -4.06 0.38
C LEU A 638 11.58 -3.38 -0.55
N CYS A 639 11.25 -2.11 -0.31
CA CYS A 639 10.40 -1.31 -1.18
C CYS A 639 11.20 -0.15 -1.75
N LEU A 640 11.46 -0.20 -3.06
CA LEU A 640 12.17 0.84 -3.79
C LEU A 640 11.26 2.06 -4.04
N PRO A 641 11.79 3.28 -3.91
CA PRO A 641 11.07 4.51 -4.20
C PRO A 641 10.85 4.67 -5.71
N GLU A 642 9.96 5.58 -6.11
CA GLU A 642 9.89 5.97 -7.52
C GLU A 642 11.22 6.65 -7.93
N SER A 643 11.69 6.35 -9.14
CA SER A 643 12.98 6.84 -9.62
C SER A 643 13.06 8.36 -9.60
N ASN A 644 14.22 8.90 -9.20
CA ASN A 644 14.49 10.34 -9.11
C ASN A 644 13.64 11.13 -8.09
N THR A 645 12.98 10.46 -7.15
CA THR A 645 12.29 11.15 -6.04
C THR A 645 13.20 11.59 -4.90
N GLY A 646 14.44 11.09 -4.83
CA GLY A 646 15.37 11.36 -3.74
C GLY A 646 15.04 10.66 -2.41
N LEU A 647 13.92 9.93 -2.35
CA LEU A 647 13.50 9.20 -1.16
C LEU A 647 14.35 7.94 -0.96
N PRO A 648 14.67 7.54 0.27
CA PRO A 648 15.41 6.30 0.52
C PRO A 648 14.54 5.06 0.31
N ALA A 649 15.19 3.94 -0.01
CA ALA A 649 14.54 2.64 -0.02
C ALA A 649 14.07 2.25 1.39
N ARG A 650 12.90 1.59 1.48
CA ARG A 650 12.33 1.14 2.76
C ARG A 650 12.58 -0.34 2.96
N PHE A 651 12.92 -0.71 4.18
CA PHE A 651 13.11 -2.10 4.59
C PHE A 651 12.14 -2.45 5.71
N GLY A 652 11.79 -3.73 5.81
CA GLY A 652 11.04 -4.22 6.96
C GLY A 652 10.95 -5.74 6.99
N ARG A 653 10.26 -6.24 8.01
CA ARG A 653 10.02 -7.66 8.21
C ARG A 653 8.53 -7.92 8.46
N LEU A 654 8.05 -9.03 7.92
CA LEU A 654 6.67 -9.48 8.03
C LEU A 654 6.51 -10.43 9.21
N ASP A 655 5.43 -10.24 9.95
CA ASP A 655 4.93 -11.10 11.02
C ASP A 655 4.14 -12.32 10.49
N GLY A 656 3.89 -12.41 9.18
CA GLY A 656 3.20 -13.53 8.54
C GLY A 656 3.03 -13.35 7.03
N PRO A 657 2.30 -14.26 6.36
CA PRO A 657 2.09 -14.21 4.91
C PRO A 657 1.42 -12.92 4.43
N LEU A 658 1.80 -12.45 3.24
CA LEU A 658 1.24 -11.23 2.63
C LEU A 658 -0.14 -11.43 2.03
N ARG A 659 -0.36 -12.60 1.42
CA ARG A 659 -1.62 -12.95 0.75
C ARG A 659 -2.85 -12.79 1.65
N THR A 660 -2.72 -13.10 2.94
CA THR A 660 -3.83 -13.12 3.91
C THR A 660 -4.14 -11.76 4.54
N SER A 661 -3.30 -10.73 4.34
CA SER A 661 -3.46 -9.44 5.01
C SER A 661 -3.31 -8.26 4.04
N ALA A 662 -4.45 -7.67 3.67
CA ALA A 662 -4.47 -6.43 2.89
C ALA A 662 -3.71 -5.30 3.59
N ARG A 663 -3.72 -5.26 4.93
CA ARG A 663 -3.01 -4.25 5.72
C ARG A 663 -1.49 -4.31 5.51
N ARG A 664 -0.89 -5.51 5.54
CA ARG A 664 0.56 -5.70 5.32
C ARG A 664 0.96 -5.26 3.92
N TRP A 665 0.17 -5.62 2.91
CA TRP A 665 0.40 -5.19 1.53
C TRP A 665 0.35 -3.66 1.39
N THR A 666 -0.66 -3.02 1.98
CA THR A 666 -0.83 -1.57 1.97
C THR A 666 0.32 -0.83 2.68
N GLU A 667 0.90 -1.42 3.73
CA GLU A 667 2.06 -0.89 4.44
C GLU A 667 3.34 -0.91 3.58
N ILE A 668 3.61 -2.04 2.90
CA ILE A 668 4.76 -2.20 1.99
C ILE A 668 4.69 -1.16 0.87
N TRP A 669 3.58 -1.12 0.13
CA TRP A 669 3.43 -0.16 -0.97
C TRP A 669 3.27 1.28 -0.48
N GLY A 670 2.95 1.44 0.80
CA GLY A 670 2.53 2.71 1.32
C GLY A 670 1.33 3.26 0.55
N VAL A 671 0.40 2.42 0.06
CA VAL A 671 -0.74 2.86 -0.77
C VAL A 671 -1.94 3.35 0.07
N GLY A 672 -1.97 3.08 1.37
CA GLY A 672 -2.72 3.89 2.33
C GLY A 672 -1.90 5.11 2.78
N GLN A 673 -0.57 4.96 2.75
CA GLN A 673 0.40 6.03 2.96
C GLN A 673 0.62 6.88 1.70
N ALA A 674 -0.14 6.76 0.61
CA ALA A 674 0.02 7.58 -0.59
C ALA A 674 -1.12 8.58 -0.68
N GLU A 675 -2.31 8.22 -0.21
CA GLU A 675 -3.28 9.21 0.26
C GLU A 675 -2.83 9.79 1.60
N ASP A 676 -2.32 8.99 2.56
CA ASP A 676 -1.78 9.53 3.82
C ASP A 676 -0.34 10.10 3.73
N ARG A 677 0.43 9.97 2.64
CA ARG A 677 1.72 10.72 2.42
C ARG A 677 1.69 11.64 1.21
N LYS A 678 0.75 11.59 0.25
CA LYS A 678 0.46 12.81 -0.53
C LYS A 678 -0.38 13.78 0.30
N ALA A 679 -1.14 13.28 1.28
CA ALA A 679 -1.49 14.07 2.46
C ALA A 679 -0.23 14.33 3.32
N ASN A 680 0.45 13.38 3.96
CA ASN A 680 1.45 13.75 5.01
C ASN A 680 2.91 14.00 4.61
N ALA A 681 3.29 13.77 3.36
CA ALA A 681 4.56 14.22 2.79
C ALA A 681 4.33 15.37 1.79
N GLY A 682 3.26 16.14 1.98
CA GLY A 682 3.00 17.40 1.25
C GLY A 682 2.14 18.37 2.03
N SER A 683 1.06 17.89 2.65
CA SER A 683 0.19 18.62 3.56
C SER A 683 0.51 18.27 5.02
N MET A 684 0.86 19.26 5.82
CA MET A 684 0.78 19.09 7.26
C MET A 684 -0.68 18.74 7.64
N GLU A 685 -0.89 17.85 8.61
CA GLU A 685 -2.23 17.52 9.11
C GLU A 685 -2.76 18.63 10.01
N SER A 686 -4.06 18.92 9.93
CA SER A 686 -4.68 19.99 10.71
C SER A 686 -4.71 19.67 12.20
N ILE A 687 -4.19 20.59 13.01
CA ILE A 687 -4.31 20.56 14.47
C ILE A 687 -5.73 20.94 14.87
N HIS A 688 -6.35 20.13 15.73
CA HIS A 688 -7.65 20.43 16.32
C HIS A 688 -7.44 21.01 17.73
N ILE A 689 -8.15 22.09 18.05
CA ILE A 689 -8.04 22.77 19.35
C ILE A 689 -9.38 22.71 20.06
N LEU A 690 -9.39 22.05 21.22
CA LEU A 690 -10.54 21.95 22.11
C LEU A 690 -10.31 22.79 23.36
N GLY A 691 -11.15 23.81 23.54
CA GLY A 691 -11.08 24.73 24.67
C GLY A 691 -10.50 26.09 24.29
N LEU A 692 -11.36 27.03 23.92
CA LEU A 692 -11.01 28.37 23.45
C LEU A 692 -10.93 29.39 24.61
N GLY A 693 -10.28 28.99 25.71
CA GLY A 693 -9.88 29.91 26.77
C GLY A 693 -8.65 30.75 26.36
N ASN A 694 -8.05 31.50 27.29
CA ASN A 694 -6.89 32.36 26.97
C ASN A 694 -5.76 31.56 26.28
N MET A 695 -5.36 30.42 26.85
CA MET A 695 -4.30 29.59 26.27
C MET A 695 -4.69 28.97 24.92
N GLY A 696 -5.93 28.50 24.78
CA GLY A 696 -6.42 27.95 23.52
C GLY A 696 -6.44 28.97 22.39
N LYS A 697 -6.91 30.20 22.66
CA LYS A 697 -6.87 31.32 21.70
C LYS A 697 -5.45 31.72 21.35
N TYR A 698 -4.54 31.76 22.33
CA TYR A 698 -3.13 32.08 22.13
C TYR A 698 -2.44 31.09 21.17
N LEU A 699 -2.67 29.79 21.36
CA LEU A 699 -2.16 28.74 20.47
C LEU A 699 -2.80 28.77 19.10
N ALA A 700 -4.13 28.94 19.05
CA ALA A 700 -4.88 29.07 17.80
C ALA A 700 -4.35 30.23 16.94
N TYR A 701 -4.13 31.38 17.57
CA TYR A 701 -3.53 32.55 16.93
C TYR A 701 -2.14 32.23 16.38
N GLY A 702 -1.23 31.67 17.18
CA GLY A 702 0.12 31.35 16.73
C GLY A 702 0.17 30.36 15.56
N LEU A 703 -0.66 29.31 15.60
CA LEU A 703 -0.77 28.33 14.52
C LEU A 703 -1.34 28.95 13.24
N MET A 704 -2.33 29.82 13.36
CA MET A 704 -2.90 30.52 12.21
C MET A 704 -1.91 31.51 11.59
N ARG A 705 -1.14 32.23 12.40
CA ARG A 705 -0.09 33.14 11.89
C ARG A 705 0.96 32.41 11.07
N ARG A 706 1.38 31.21 11.51
CA ARG A 706 2.27 30.33 10.74
C ARG A 706 1.62 29.91 9.40
N CYS A 707 0.33 29.54 9.42
CA CYS A 707 -0.45 29.23 8.23
C CYS A 707 -0.42 30.38 7.20
N GLN A 708 -0.76 31.59 7.65
CA GLN A 708 -0.82 32.78 6.81
C GLN A 708 0.57 33.19 6.27
N GLN A 709 1.63 33.11 7.08
CA GLN A 709 3.00 33.44 6.67
C GLN A 709 3.55 32.48 5.61
N GLN A 710 3.27 31.18 5.71
CA GLN A 710 3.71 30.21 4.71
C GLN A 710 2.98 30.34 3.37
N ALA A 711 1.71 30.75 3.39
CA ALA A 711 0.95 31.06 2.18
C ALA A 711 1.56 32.22 1.38
N LEU A 712 2.17 33.20 2.05
CA LEU A 712 2.78 34.38 1.40
C LEU A 712 4.18 34.13 0.81
N THR A 713 4.95 33.20 1.40
CA THR A 713 6.36 32.95 1.05
C THR A 713 6.56 31.88 -0.03
N GLY A 714 5.47 31.29 -0.57
CA GLY A 714 5.55 30.20 -1.57
C GLY A 714 6.15 28.90 -1.04
N SER A 715 6.36 28.80 0.29
CA SER A 715 6.83 27.61 0.97
C SER A 715 5.71 26.57 1.10
N ARG A 716 6.05 25.32 1.46
CA ARG A 716 5.09 24.22 1.64
C ARG A 716 3.89 24.63 2.52
N PRO A 717 2.63 24.36 2.14
CA PRO A 717 1.46 24.89 2.84
C PRO A 717 1.23 24.24 4.22
N PHE A 718 1.06 25.06 5.26
CA PHE A 718 0.57 24.67 6.60
C PHE A 718 -0.96 24.75 6.63
N PRO A 719 -1.69 23.71 7.10
CA PRO A 719 -3.15 23.71 7.13
C PRO A 719 -3.67 24.68 8.20
N PRO A 720 -4.83 25.33 7.99
CA PRO A 720 -5.45 26.12 9.03
C PRO A 720 -5.89 25.22 10.20
N PRO A 721 -5.66 25.62 11.47
CA PRO A 721 -6.14 24.89 12.64
C PRO A 721 -7.67 24.85 12.69
N THR A 722 -8.21 23.76 13.24
CA THR A 722 -9.66 23.55 13.44
C THR A 722 -10.03 23.85 14.89
N LEU A 723 -10.97 24.76 15.11
CA LEU A 723 -11.50 25.12 16.43
C LEU A 723 -12.73 24.27 16.76
N LEU A 724 -12.66 23.51 17.86
CA LEU A 724 -13.74 22.65 18.33
C LEU A 724 -14.58 23.37 19.41
N PHE A 725 -15.81 23.72 19.06
CA PHE A 725 -16.76 24.38 19.93
C PHE A 725 -17.60 23.34 20.67
N HIS A 726 -17.46 23.28 21.99
CA HIS A 726 -18.20 22.35 22.85
C HIS A 726 -19.49 22.97 23.42
N ARG A 727 -19.78 24.24 23.11
CA ARG A 727 -20.96 24.99 23.57
C ARG A 727 -21.41 25.96 22.47
N ARG A 728 -22.73 26.04 22.23
CA ARG A 728 -23.31 26.94 21.22
C ARG A 728 -23.04 28.42 21.48
N GLY A 729 -23.08 28.87 22.73
CA GLY A 729 -22.77 30.28 23.06
C GLY A 729 -21.37 30.74 22.65
N LEU A 730 -20.39 29.83 22.58
CA LEU A 730 -19.06 30.19 22.07
C LEU A 730 -19.09 30.46 20.55
N LEU A 731 -19.96 29.78 19.81
CA LEU A 731 -20.16 30.01 18.39
C LEU A 731 -20.80 31.39 18.15
N ASP A 732 -21.75 31.78 18.99
CA ASP A 732 -22.36 33.13 18.93
C ASP A 732 -21.30 34.22 19.20
N ASP A 733 -20.43 34.01 20.19
CA ASP A 733 -19.32 34.92 20.50
C ASP A 733 -18.29 34.96 19.36
N TRP A 734 -18.10 33.85 18.62
CA TRP A 734 -17.20 33.77 17.47
C TRP A 734 -17.71 34.59 16.29
N GLU A 735 -19.01 34.55 16.02
CA GLU A 735 -19.66 35.34 14.99
C GLU A 735 -19.61 36.85 15.33
N ARG A 736 -19.86 37.21 16.60
CA ARG A 736 -19.71 38.61 17.06
C ARG A 736 -18.28 39.14 16.98
N ALA A 737 -17.30 38.26 17.06
CA ALA A 737 -15.89 38.59 16.90
C ALA A 737 -15.42 38.60 15.42
N ASP A 738 -16.37 38.60 14.47
CA ASP A 738 -16.10 38.62 13.03
C ASP A 738 -15.21 37.45 12.60
N ARG A 739 -15.42 36.28 13.23
CA ARG A 739 -14.70 35.03 12.95
C ARG A 739 -13.18 35.18 12.98
N SER A 740 -12.70 36.03 13.88
CA SER A 740 -11.28 36.38 13.99
C SER A 740 -10.80 36.31 15.44
N ILE A 741 -9.50 36.07 15.62
CA ILE A 741 -8.83 36.23 16.91
C ILE A 741 -7.99 37.50 16.89
N ARG A 742 -8.30 38.44 17.78
CA ARG A 742 -7.56 39.70 17.96
C ARG A 742 -6.40 39.48 18.93
N TYR A 743 -5.20 39.96 18.58
CA TYR A 743 -4.00 39.83 19.39
C TYR A 743 -3.41 41.20 19.73
N THR A 744 -3.09 41.43 21.01
CA THR A 744 -2.43 42.65 21.48
C THR A 744 -1.11 42.28 22.16
N ASP A 745 0.00 42.83 21.69
CA ASP A 745 1.32 42.60 22.29
C ASP A 745 1.64 43.69 23.33
N LYS A 746 1.72 43.31 24.61
CA LYS A 746 2.15 44.19 25.71
C LYS A 746 3.54 43.78 26.26
N THR A 747 4.29 42.93 25.55
CA THR A 747 5.58 42.39 26.03
C THR A 747 6.76 43.35 25.85
N ARG A 748 6.62 44.42 25.05
CA ARG A 748 7.69 45.41 24.80
C ARG A 748 7.42 46.72 25.55
N PRO A 749 8.28 47.12 26.50
CA PRO A 749 8.13 48.41 27.18
C PRO A 749 8.38 49.56 26.20
N GLY A 750 7.41 50.46 26.04
CA GLY A 750 7.55 51.71 25.25
C GLY A 750 6.96 51.70 23.84
N SER A 751 6.47 50.57 23.31
CA SER A 751 5.64 50.58 22.09
C SER A 751 4.21 50.94 22.46
N SER A 752 3.63 51.97 21.83
CA SER A 752 2.17 52.18 21.80
C SER A 752 1.48 50.84 21.59
N GLU A 753 0.38 50.54 22.32
CA GLU A 753 -0.40 49.30 22.22
C GLU A 753 -0.54 48.87 20.75
N ALA A 754 0.37 48.00 20.30
CA ALA A 754 0.44 47.65 18.89
C ALA A 754 -0.57 46.53 18.72
N GLU A 755 -1.77 46.90 18.30
CA GLU A 755 -2.80 45.95 17.91
C GLU A 755 -2.22 45.10 16.77
N GLY A 756 -2.00 43.82 17.04
CA GLY A 756 -1.49 42.88 16.07
C GLY A 756 -2.54 42.57 15.01
N PRO A 757 -2.14 42.03 13.85
CA PRO A 757 -3.07 41.65 12.80
C PRO A 757 -4.06 40.60 13.33
N ARG A 758 -5.32 40.71 12.92
CA ARG A 758 -6.34 39.69 13.23
C ARG A 758 -5.97 38.37 12.56
N ALA A 759 -6.12 37.27 13.29
CA ALA A 759 -6.04 35.93 12.72
C ALA A 759 -7.44 35.54 12.22
N GLU A 760 -7.55 35.18 10.95
CA GLU A 760 -8.78 34.85 10.24
C GLU A 760 -8.56 33.58 9.39
N GLY A 761 -9.64 32.92 8.96
CA GLY A 761 -9.58 31.71 8.12
C GLY A 761 -9.53 30.38 8.88
N PHE A 762 -9.98 30.37 10.14
CA PHE A 762 -10.07 29.14 10.95
C PHE A 762 -11.14 28.19 10.42
N ARG A 763 -10.89 26.88 10.51
CA ARG A 763 -11.94 25.87 10.37
C ARG A 763 -12.69 25.76 11.69
N VAL A 764 -14.01 25.66 11.66
CA VAL A 764 -14.86 25.64 12.86
C VAL A 764 -15.76 24.42 12.85
N GLU A 765 -15.79 23.68 13.97
CA GLU A 765 -16.65 22.52 14.15
C GLU A 765 -17.40 22.63 15.49
N LEU A 766 -18.71 22.31 15.48
CA LEU A 766 -19.51 22.21 16.69
C LEU A 766 -19.57 20.76 17.14
N VAL A 767 -19.07 20.49 18.35
CA VAL A 767 -19.11 19.18 19.00
C VAL A 767 -20.42 19.06 19.77
N ASP A 768 -21.47 18.58 19.10
CA ASP A 768 -22.79 18.34 19.70
C ASP A 768 -22.96 16.84 20.06
N PRO A 769 -23.21 16.48 21.34
CA PRO A 769 -23.43 15.09 21.75
C PRO A 769 -24.67 14.42 21.12
N LEU A 770 -25.63 15.20 20.59
CA LEU A 770 -26.92 14.70 20.10
C LEU A 770 -27.05 14.67 18.57
N ALA A 771 -26.11 15.26 17.83
CA ALA A 771 -26.22 15.39 16.38
C ALA A 771 -25.74 14.14 15.64
N THR A 772 -26.63 13.15 15.53
CA THR A 772 -26.43 11.92 14.75
C THR A 772 -27.08 12.05 13.38
N GLN A 773 -26.67 13.03 12.56
CA GLN A 773 -27.09 13.19 11.16
C GLN A 773 -26.35 14.42 10.64
N GLY A 774 -25.64 14.32 9.51
CA GLY A 774 -24.86 15.42 8.92
C GLY A 774 -25.70 16.58 8.38
N LEU A 775 -26.50 17.21 9.25
CA LEU A 775 -27.30 18.39 9.00
C LEU A 775 -26.40 19.63 9.11
N ARG A 776 -26.33 20.41 8.03
CA ARG A 776 -25.81 21.79 8.08
C ARG A 776 -26.81 22.63 8.88
N ILE A 777 -26.33 23.44 9.83
CA ILE A 777 -27.20 24.35 10.58
C ILE A 777 -27.63 25.46 9.60
N GLU A 778 -28.93 25.67 9.40
CA GLU A 778 -29.49 26.61 8.40
C GLU A 778 -28.96 28.06 8.55
N ASN A 779 -28.53 28.44 9.75
CA ASN A 779 -27.96 29.77 10.04
C ASN A 779 -26.42 29.83 9.99
N HIS A 780 -25.71 28.70 9.82
CA HIS A 780 -24.25 28.63 9.79
C HIS A 780 -23.74 27.60 8.75
N PRO A 781 -23.71 27.95 7.44
CA PRO A 781 -23.44 27.02 6.36
C PRO A 781 -22.01 26.43 6.35
N GLU A 782 -21.07 27.04 7.06
CA GLU A 782 -19.66 26.65 7.17
C GLU A 782 -19.29 25.88 8.46
N VAL A 783 -20.25 25.67 9.37
CA VAL A 783 -20.05 24.83 10.57
C VAL A 783 -20.45 23.40 10.25
N VAL A 784 -19.47 22.50 10.23
CA VAL A 784 -19.74 21.06 10.07
C VAL A 784 -20.21 20.49 11.40
N VAL A 785 -21.35 19.80 11.40
CA VAL A 785 -21.88 19.10 12.57
C VAL A 785 -21.72 17.60 12.38
N GLY A 786 -21.09 16.92 13.34
CA GLY A 786 -21.01 15.45 13.36
C GLY A 786 -20.01 14.84 12.37
N ASN A 787 -18.84 15.46 12.18
CA ASN A 787 -17.79 14.91 11.33
C ASN A 787 -17.22 13.60 11.91
N ARG A 788 -17.20 12.51 11.12
CA ARG A 788 -16.66 11.20 11.52
C ARG A 788 -15.18 11.00 11.21
N THR A 789 -14.47 12.04 10.74
CA THR A 789 -13.03 11.94 10.48
C THR A 789 -12.24 11.71 11.77
N LEU A 790 -11.25 10.81 11.72
CA LEU A 790 -10.33 10.60 12.82
C LEU A 790 -9.49 11.86 13.08
N ILE A 791 -9.31 12.21 14.35
CA ILE A 791 -8.52 13.38 14.78
C ILE A 791 -7.12 12.89 15.17
N LYS A 792 -6.12 13.20 14.35
CA LYS A 792 -4.73 12.79 14.63
C LYS A 792 -4.00 13.65 15.66
N TYR A 793 -4.19 14.97 15.64
CA TYR A 793 -3.60 15.91 16.60
C TYR A 793 -4.68 16.73 17.30
N LEU A 794 -4.78 16.55 18.62
CA LEU A 794 -5.75 17.25 19.46
C LEU A 794 -5.04 18.00 20.59
N ILE A 795 -5.17 19.32 20.61
CA ILE A 795 -4.76 20.17 21.74
C ILE A 795 -5.97 20.40 22.63
N VAL A 796 -5.87 20.03 23.90
CA VAL A 796 -6.91 20.25 24.89
C VAL A 796 -6.46 21.34 25.86
N ALA A 797 -7.03 22.53 25.70
CA ALA A 797 -6.75 23.73 26.48
C ALA A 797 -7.94 24.18 27.36
N THR A 798 -8.82 23.23 27.72
CA THR A 798 -9.89 23.44 28.71
C THR A 798 -9.34 23.42 30.14
N LYS A 799 -10.11 23.96 31.09
CA LYS A 799 -9.82 23.77 32.53
C LYS A 799 -9.80 22.29 32.90
N ALA A 800 -8.96 21.93 33.89
CA ALA A 800 -8.68 20.54 34.24
C ALA A 800 -9.95 19.69 34.50
N TYR A 801 -10.92 20.23 35.22
CA TYR A 801 -12.18 19.55 35.55
C TYR A 801 -13.09 19.28 34.35
N ALA A 802 -12.89 19.97 33.23
CA ALA A 802 -13.73 19.85 32.04
C ALA A 802 -13.14 18.91 30.99
N VAL A 803 -11.87 18.51 31.12
CA VAL A 803 -11.15 17.74 30.09
C VAL A 803 -11.84 16.41 29.77
N ALA A 804 -12.16 15.59 30.77
CA ALA A 804 -12.78 14.29 30.54
C ALA A 804 -14.17 14.41 29.87
N ALA A 805 -14.99 15.37 30.33
CA ALA A 805 -16.30 15.62 29.75
C ALA A 805 -16.22 16.18 28.32
N ALA A 806 -15.23 17.03 28.03
CA ALA A 806 -15.01 17.59 26.70
C ALA A 806 -14.48 16.55 25.70
N LEU A 807 -13.71 15.56 26.16
CA LEU A 807 -13.19 14.47 25.33
C LEU A 807 -14.21 13.35 25.07
N ALA A 808 -15.16 13.12 25.97
CA ALA A 808 -16.11 12.02 25.84
C ALA A 808 -16.88 12.00 24.50
N PRO A 809 -17.41 13.12 23.97
CA PRO A 809 -18.04 13.15 22.65
C PRO A 809 -17.09 12.82 21.49
N LEU A 810 -15.79 13.12 21.64
CA LEU A 810 -14.77 12.90 20.62
C LEU A 810 -14.17 11.49 20.65
N LYS A 811 -14.53 10.65 21.62
CA LYS A 811 -13.96 9.29 21.79
C LYS A 811 -14.00 8.45 20.51
N HIS A 812 -15.08 8.54 19.74
CA HIS A 812 -15.26 7.78 18.50
C HIS A 812 -14.34 8.23 17.35
N ARG A 813 -13.68 9.39 17.47
CA ARG A 813 -12.76 9.98 16.49
C ARG A 813 -11.29 9.88 16.92
N LEU A 814 -11.03 9.28 18.07
CA LEU A 814 -9.70 9.20 18.67
C LEU A 814 -9.30 7.72 18.77
N ASP A 815 -8.13 7.38 18.25
CA ASP A 815 -7.57 6.02 18.20
C ASP A 815 -6.11 5.99 18.70
N ARG A 816 -5.46 4.83 18.64
CA ARG A 816 -4.06 4.67 19.08
C ARG A 816 -3.05 5.53 18.30
N ASN A 817 -3.40 6.00 17.11
CA ASN A 817 -2.55 6.87 16.29
C ASN A 817 -2.82 8.35 16.56
N SER A 818 -3.81 8.66 17.39
CA SER A 818 -4.17 10.01 17.80
C SER A 818 -3.29 10.47 18.96
N HIS A 819 -2.82 11.71 18.90
CA HIS A 819 -1.98 12.34 19.90
C HIS A 819 -2.74 13.47 20.59
N ILE A 820 -2.85 13.38 21.92
CA ILE A 820 -3.58 14.35 22.73
C ILE A 820 -2.58 15.15 23.56
N LEU A 821 -2.44 16.44 23.27
CA LEU A 821 -1.65 17.39 24.06
C LEU A 821 -2.53 18.07 25.11
N LEU A 822 -2.29 17.74 26.37
CA LEU A 822 -3.00 18.29 27.52
C LEU A 822 -2.32 19.58 27.99
N LEU A 823 -3.04 20.70 27.85
CA LEU A 823 -2.64 22.05 28.27
C LEU A 823 -3.63 22.61 29.28
N HIS A 824 -3.65 22.02 30.47
CA HIS A 824 -4.44 22.50 31.60
C HIS A 824 -3.53 22.83 32.79
N ASN A 825 -4.04 23.59 33.75
CA ASN A 825 -3.32 23.75 35.02
C ASN A 825 -3.61 22.57 35.94
N GLY A 826 -2.76 22.36 36.94
CA GLY A 826 -2.92 21.26 37.89
C GLY A 826 -2.48 19.90 37.33
N MET A 827 -2.68 18.85 38.12
CA MET A 827 -2.21 17.49 37.83
C MET A 827 -3.29 16.43 38.02
N GLY A 828 -3.05 15.23 37.49
CA GLY A 828 -3.91 14.06 37.67
C GLY A 828 -4.93 13.79 36.55
N VAL A 829 -5.09 14.73 35.61
CA VAL A 829 -6.10 14.62 34.53
C VAL A 829 -5.82 13.46 33.58
N GLY A 830 -4.56 13.19 33.22
CA GLY A 830 -4.24 12.09 32.29
C GLY A 830 -4.71 10.71 32.79
N ARG A 831 -4.66 10.49 34.11
CA ARG A 831 -5.20 9.27 34.73
C ARG A 831 -6.73 9.26 34.67
N GLU A 832 -7.36 10.37 35.03
CA GLU A 832 -8.83 10.51 34.97
C GLU A 832 -9.38 10.28 33.56
N VAL A 833 -8.73 10.82 32.52
CA VAL A 833 -9.12 10.60 31.12
C VAL A 833 -8.97 9.13 30.71
N SER A 834 -7.91 8.46 31.18
CA SER A 834 -7.73 7.03 30.96
C SER A 834 -8.81 6.20 31.65
N GLU A 835 -9.19 6.55 32.89
CA GLU A 835 -10.18 5.80 33.67
C GLU A 835 -11.62 6.06 33.22
N LYS A 836 -11.95 7.27 32.74
CA LYS A 836 -13.33 7.67 32.41
C LYS A 836 -13.66 7.65 30.91
N VAL A 837 -12.67 7.87 30.03
CA VAL A 837 -12.90 8.01 28.58
C VAL A 837 -12.32 6.82 27.83
N PHE A 838 -11.04 6.49 28.04
CA PHE A 838 -10.31 5.44 27.32
C PHE A 838 -10.04 4.21 28.21
N THR A 839 -11.12 3.51 28.57
CA THR A 839 -11.10 2.36 29.50
C THR A 839 -10.43 1.10 28.93
N ASP A 840 -10.32 0.98 27.60
CA ASP A 840 -9.69 -0.16 26.92
C ASP A 840 -8.23 0.16 26.59
N SER A 841 -7.31 -0.69 27.03
CA SER A 841 -5.87 -0.52 26.82
C SER A 841 -5.46 -0.60 25.35
N ASN A 842 -6.22 -1.31 24.51
CA ASN A 842 -5.92 -1.48 23.08
C ASN A 842 -6.32 -0.28 22.22
N THR A 843 -7.21 0.59 22.71
CA THR A 843 -7.66 1.81 22.01
C THR A 843 -7.05 3.08 22.58
N ARG A 844 -6.12 2.95 23.55
CA ARG A 844 -5.54 4.07 24.28
C ARG A 844 -4.65 4.95 23.39
N THR A 845 -4.95 6.25 23.38
CA THR A 845 -4.20 7.28 22.63
C THR A 845 -2.90 7.67 23.36
N ALA A 846 -1.92 8.21 22.63
CA ALA A 846 -0.71 8.76 23.24
C ALA A 846 -0.97 10.13 23.90
N TYR A 847 -0.67 10.25 25.19
CA TYR A 847 -0.81 11.51 25.94
C TYR A 847 0.49 12.30 25.99
N TRP A 848 0.38 13.59 25.67
CA TRP A 848 1.43 14.57 25.83
C TRP A 848 1.00 15.60 26.87
N ALA A 849 1.95 16.06 27.67
CA ALA A 849 1.76 17.18 28.58
C ALA A 849 2.47 18.41 28.04
N GLY A 850 1.86 19.58 28.22
CA GLY A 850 2.55 20.84 27.98
C GLY A 850 2.35 21.85 29.10
N VAL A 851 3.38 22.65 29.32
CA VAL A 851 3.48 23.69 30.33
C VAL A 851 3.86 24.97 29.61
N CYS A 852 2.91 25.90 29.50
CA CYS A 852 3.17 27.23 28.95
C CYS A 852 3.45 28.22 30.08
N SER A 853 4.54 28.97 29.96
CA SER A 853 4.94 30.04 30.88
C SER A 853 4.58 31.45 30.39
N ALA A 854 4.00 31.58 29.19
CA ALA A 854 3.57 32.87 28.67
C ALA A 854 2.42 33.45 29.51
N GLY A 855 2.53 34.75 29.82
CA GLY A 855 1.52 35.52 30.52
C GLY A 855 0.45 36.03 29.55
N VAL A 856 -0.75 35.45 29.62
CA VAL A 856 -1.81 35.72 28.65
C VAL A 856 -3.16 35.92 29.32
N TYR A 857 -3.85 37.01 28.97
CA TYR A 857 -5.23 37.30 29.39
C TYR A 857 -6.10 37.78 28.22
N SER A 858 -7.37 38.05 28.45
CA SER A 858 -8.37 38.39 27.43
C SER A 858 -9.16 39.61 27.88
N GLU A 859 -9.37 40.59 26.99
CA GLU A 859 -10.15 41.82 27.26
C GLU A 859 -11.59 41.75 26.70
N GLY A 860 -11.90 40.71 25.91
CA GLY A 860 -13.20 40.43 25.32
C GLY A 860 -13.27 39.06 24.61
N PRO A 861 -14.44 38.67 24.05
CA PRO A 861 -14.58 37.42 23.30
C PRO A 861 -13.58 37.38 22.13
N PHE A 862 -12.91 36.23 21.96
CA PHE A 862 -11.87 36.01 20.92
C PHE A 862 -10.76 37.08 20.80
N SER A 863 -10.51 37.83 21.88
CA SER A 863 -9.31 38.65 22.02
C SER A 863 -8.28 37.96 22.91
N ILE A 864 -7.01 38.28 22.68
CA ILE A 864 -5.91 37.81 23.50
C ILE A 864 -4.85 38.90 23.68
N VAL A 865 -4.43 39.13 24.92
CA VAL A 865 -3.38 40.08 25.29
C VAL A 865 -2.18 39.29 25.80
N HIS A 866 -1.06 39.44 25.11
CA HIS A 866 0.21 38.82 25.48
C HIS A 866 1.00 39.78 26.37
N ALA A 867 1.03 39.48 27.66
CA ALA A 867 1.57 40.34 28.71
C ALA A 867 2.99 39.95 29.16
N GLY A 868 3.41 38.71 28.90
CA GLY A 868 4.76 38.24 29.24
C GLY A 868 5.17 37.05 28.39
N ARG A 869 6.39 37.08 27.89
CA ARG A 869 6.97 35.98 27.10
C ARG A 869 7.31 34.79 27.98
N GLY A 870 7.17 33.59 27.44
CA GLY A 870 7.63 32.37 28.10
C GLY A 870 7.43 31.14 27.22
N PRO A 871 8.29 30.12 27.38
CA PRO A 871 8.28 28.95 26.51
C PRO A 871 7.06 28.05 26.76
N LEU A 872 6.61 27.40 25.68
CA LEU A 872 5.77 26.21 25.74
C LEU A 872 6.67 24.98 25.82
N VAL A 873 6.84 24.44 27.02
CA VAL A 873 7.57 23.19 27.26
C VAL A 873 6.60 22.01 27.12
N PHE A 874 6.90 21.00 26.31
CA PHE A 874 6.04 19.83 26.17
C PHE A 874 6.81 18.52 26.03
N GLY A 875 6.18 17.40 26.40
CA GLY A 875 6.79 16.06 26.39
C GLY A 875 5.76 14.95 26.58
N ALA A 876 6.15 13.70 26.27
CA ALA A 876 5.29 12.53 26.39
C ALA A 876 5.08 12.10 27.86
N LEU A 877 3.87 11.65 28.21
CA LEU A 877 3.56 11.11 29.54
C LEU A 877 3.78 9.59 29.58
N GLU A 878 4.52 9.11 30.59
CA GLU A 878 5.18 7.79 30.71
C GLU A 878 4.29 6.53 30.80
N ASN A 879 2.97 6.63 30.59
CA ASN A 879 2.07 5.48 30.66
C ASN A 879 2.03 4.64 29.36
N GLN A 880 3.20 4.34 28.80
CA GLN A 880 3.37 3.31 27.78
C GLN A 880 4.12 2.14 28.41
N THR A 881 3.37 1.16 28.91
CA THR A 881 3.90 -0.18 29.21
C THR A 881 4.26 -0.86 27.90
N THR A 882 5.41 -0.52 27.35
CA THR A 882 6.18 -1.35 26.44
C THR A 882 7.64 -1.14 26.79
N THR A 883 8.25 -2.17 27.36
CA THR A 883 9.68 -2.42 27.28
C THR A 883 10.10 -2.29 25.82
N GLY A 884 10.65 -1.13 25.47
CA GLY A 884 10.96 -0.76 24.10
C GLY A 884 10.97 0.75 23.97
N THR A 885 12.17 1.32 23.88
CA THR A 885 12.41 2.69 23.42
C THR A 885 11.80 2.87 22.03
N ALA A 886 10.52 3.27 21.95
CA ALA A 886 9.97 3.82 20.73
C ALA A 886 10.65 5.18 20.48
N PRO A 887 11.25 5.43 19.31
CA PRO A 887 11.90 6.71 19.05
C PRO A 887 10.87 7.84 19.07
N LEU A 888 11.24 8.95 19.73
CA LEU A 888 10.56 10.25 19.64
C LEU A 888 10.52 10.82 18.20
N GLU A 889 11.20 10.16 17.24
CA GLU A 889 11.47 10.59 15.87
C GLU A 889 10.30 10.44 14.88
N GLY A 890 9.11 9.99 15.32
CA GLY A 890 7.93 9.83 14.46
C GLY A 890 6.79 10.84 14.65
N CYS A 891 6.86 11.72 15.66
CA CYS A 891 5.72 12.57 16.03
C CYS A 891 5.69 13.88 15.20
N SER A 892 4.85 13.93 14.17
CA SER A 892 4.74 15.13 13.31
C SER A 892 4.16 16.37 14.00
N MET A 893 3.61 16.25 15.22
CA MET A 893 3.18 17.37 16.05
C MET A 893 4.35 18.29 16.43
N ILE A 894 5.57 17.73 16.59
CA ILE A 894 6.75 18.48 17.03
C ILE A 894 7.16 19.52 15.97
N PRO A 895 7.40 19.19 14.69
CA PRO A 895 7.66 20.20 13.65
C PRO A 895 6.55 21.25 13.48
N GLN A 896 5.29 20.89 13.79
CA GLN A 896 4.16 21.81 13.64
C GLN A 896 4.14 22.89 14.73
N LEU A 897 4.39 22.52 15.99
CA LEU A 897 4.49 23.46 17.11
C LEU A 897 5.83 24.20 17.11
N SER A 898 6.94 23.51 16.80
CA SER A 898 8.30 24.06 16.88
C SER A 898 8.59 25.23 15.96
N GLY A 899 7.79 25.40 14.91
CA GLY A 899 7.95 26.50 13.98
C GLY A 899 7.03 27.70 14.23
N VAL A 900 6.34 27.76 15.38
CA VAL A 900 5.55 28.92 15.79
C VAL A 900 6.43 29.82 16.67
N GLU A 901 6.97 30.88 16.09
CA GLU A 901 7.97 31.76 16.74
C GLU A 901 7.52 32.30 18.11
N MET A 902 6.25 32.71 18.24
CA MET A 902 5.71 33.27 19.49
C MET A 902 5.55 32.26 20.65
N LEU A 903 5.64 30.95 20.39
CA LEU A 903 5.45 29.93 21.42
C LEU A 903 6.75 29.51 22.11
N GLU A 904 7.93 29.90 21.61
CA GLU A 904 9.25 29.57 22.17
C GLU A 904 9.32 28.09 22.62
N THR A 905 8.87 27.19 21.75
CA THR A 905 8.60 25.80 22.10
C THR A 905 9.83 25.01 22.48
N GLN A 906 9.75 24.18 23.52
CA GLN A 906 10.82 23.30 23.97
C GLN A 906 10.30 21.88 24.16
N LEU A 907 10.86 20.92 23.42
CA LEU A 907 10.60 19.50 23.62
C LEU A 907 11.51 18.98 24.73
N VAL A 908 10.93 18.31 25.73
CA VAL A 908 11.69 17.75 26.85
C VAL A 908 11.32 16.27 27.11
N PRO A 909 12.23 15.48 27.70
CA PRO A 909 11.94 14.12 28.14
C PRO A 909 10.78 14.04 29.16
N SER A 910 10.20 12.85 29.30
CA SER A 910 9.08 12.55 30.20
C SER A 910 9.31 12.95 31.66
N GLN A 911 10.55 12.84 32.16
CA GLN A 911 10.91 13.25 33.53
C GLN A 911 10.89 14.78 33.67
N LYS A 912 11.52 15.50 32.73
CA LYS A 912 11.60 16.96 32.74
C LYS A 912 10.24 17.64 32.53
N ILE A 913 9.34 17.08 31.71
CA ILE A 913 7.98 17.65 31.58
C ILE A 913 7.19 17.52 32.88
N VAL A 914 7.32 16.40 33.60
CA VAL A 914 6.64 16.23 34.88
C VAL A 914 7.26 17.11 35.96
N GLN A 915 8.58 17.29 35.96
CA GLN A 915 9.24 18.30 36.79
C GLN A 915 8.66 19.70 36.52
N ALA A 916 8.55 20.11 35.25
CA ALA A 916 7.97 21.40 34.88
C ALA A 916 6.50 21.56 35.33
N GLN A 917 5.69 20.50 35.23
CA GLN A 917 4.31 20.50 35.73
C GLN A 917 4.26 20.66 37.25
N LEU A 918 5.13 19.98 37.99
CA LEU A 918 5.21 20.05 39.45
C LEU A 918 5.70 21.42 39.92
N THR A 919 6.72 21.98 39.28
CA THR A 919 7.19 23.34 39.60
C THR A 919 6.07 24.36 39.41
N LYS A 920 5.32 24.28 38.31
CA LYS A 920 4.15 25.15 38.08
C LYS A 920 3.01 24.86 39.06
N LEU A 921 2.79 23.60 39.43
CA LEU A 921 1.80 23.19 40.43
C LEU A 921 2.06 23.86 41.78
N VAL A 922 3.31 23.86 42.27
CA VAL A 922 3.67 24.46 43.57
C VAL A 922 3.36 25.96 43.60
N ALA A 923 3.82 26.71 42.58
CA ALA A 923 3.52 28.14 42.50
C ALA A 923 2.00 28.41 42.51
N ASN A 924 1.26 27.65 41.71
CA ASN A 924 -0.20 27.76 41.64
C ASN A 924 -0.91 27.31 42.92
N ALA A 925 -0.35 26.35 43.67
CA ALA A 925 -0.94 25.85 44.92
C ALA A 925 -0.81 26.83 46.09
N ILE A 926 0.03 27.85 45.94
CA ILE A 926 0.29 28.87 46.95
C ILE A 926 -0.33 30.19 46.49
N ILE A 927 0.10 30.73 45.34
CA ILE A 927 -0.30 32.07 44.88
C ILE A 927 -1.79 32.14 44.58
N ASN A 928 -2.34 31.18 43.82
CA ASN A 928 -3.73 31.25 43.36
C ASN A 928 -4.76 31.18 44.50
N PRO A 929 -4.66 30.25 45.47
CA PRO A 929 -5.62 30.23 46.57
C PRO A 929 -5.45 31.41 47.52
N LEU A 930 -4.23 31.86 47.81
CA LEU A 930 -4.04 33.00 48.72
C LEU A 930 -4.59 34.30 48.11
N THR A 931 -4.31 34.56 46.83
CA THR A 931 -4.91 35.71 46.13
C THR A 931 -6.44 35.65 46.12
N ALA A 932 -7.03 34.46 45.97
CA ALA A 932 -8.48 34.26 46.04
C ALA A 932 -9.07 34.46 47.45
N LEU A 933 -8.37 34.01 48.50
CA LEU A 933 -8.80 34.14 49.90
C LEU A 933 -8.74 35.58 50.39
N PHE A 934 -7.71 36.32 49.98
CA PHE A 934 -7.46 37.70 50.42
C PHE A 934 -7.90 38.76 49.39
N ASP A 935 -8.54 38.35 48.29
CA ASP A 935 -9.02 39.22 47.21
C ASP A 935 -7.98 40.24 46.70
N CYS A 936 -6.75 39.79 46.48
CA CYS A 936 -5.59 40.65 46.21
C CYS A 936 -4.81 40.23 44.95
N ARG A 937 -3.91 41.09 44.45
CA ARG A 937 -3.04 40.76 43.31
C ARG A 937 -1.91 39.83 43.74
N ASN A 938 -1.24 39.20 42.77
CA ASN A 938 -0.20 38.20 43.06
C ASN A 938 0.93 38.73 43.95
N GLY A 939 1.32 40.00 43.82
CA GLY A 939 2.40 40.58 44.63
C GLY A 939 1.98 40.95 46.05
N ASP A 940 0.69 41.21 46.26
CA ASP A 940 0.15 41.69 47.54
C ASP A 940 0.22 40.62 48.62
N ILE A 941 0.24 39.33 48.25
CA ILE A 941 0.35 38.20 49.19
C ILE A 941 1.63 38.25 50.03
N LEU A 942 2.67 38.93 49.54
CA LEU A 942 3.94 39.09 50.26
C LEU A 942 3.86 40.20 51.32
N ASN A 943 2.92 41.14 51.15
CA ASN A 943 2.72 42.29 52.03
C ASN A 943 1.63 42.06 53.09
N ILE A 944 0.71 41.12 52.84
CA ILE A 944 -0.36 40.77 53.77
C ILE A 944 0.19 39.77 54.80
N GLU A 945 0.25 40.18 56.07
CA GLU A 945 0.81 39.38 57.16
C GLU A 945 0.17 37.99 57.27
N ALA A 946 -1.17 37.93 57.28
CA ALA A 946 -1.91 36.68 57.33
C ALA A 946 -1.67 35.76 56.11
N ALA A 947 -1.39 36.31 54.93
CA ALA A 947 -1.06 35.53 53.74
C ALA A 947 0.37 34.96 53.85
N ARG A 948 1.32 35.79 54.31
CA ARG A 948 2.72 35.41 54.50
C ARG A 948 2.88 34.27 55.51
N GLU A 949 2.13 34.29 56.60
CA GLU A 949 2.11 33.20 57.59
C GLU A 949 1.66 31.86 57.00
N MET A 950 0.84 31.87 55.94
CA MET A 950 0.39 30.65 55.27
C MET A 950 1.37 30.12 54.21
N ILE A 951 2.29 30.94 53.69
CA ILE A 951 3.19 30.56 52.58
C ILE A 951 4.15 29.44 53.01
N ASP A 952 4.85 29.61 54.14
CA ASP A 952 5.89 28.67 54.56
C ASP A 952 5.36 27.27 54.91
N PRO A 953 4.25 27.11 55.66
CA PRO A 953 3.64 25.81 55.87
C PRO A 953 3.24 25.11 54.56
N LEU A 954 2.64 25.83 53.61
CA LEU A 954 2.23 25.27 52.31
C LEU A 954 3.46 24.84 51.49
N ILE A 955 4.55 25.60 51.50
CA ILE A 955 5.79 25.23 50.81
C ILE A 955 6.37 23.95 51.41
N ARG A 956 6.44 23.85 52.74
CA ARG A 956 6.98 22.66 53.43
C ARG A 956 6.19 21.40 53.09
N GLU A 957 4.86 21.47 53.15
CA GLU A 957 3.99 20.34 52.78
C GLU A 957 4.18 19.94 51.32
N ALA A 958 4.09 20.89 50.39
CA ALA A 958 4.27 20.62 48.96
C ALA A 958 5.65 20.02 48.65
N GLY A 959 6.72 20.57 49.24
CA GLY A 959 8.08 20.06 49.10
C GLY A 959 8.23 18.63 49.64
N ALA A 960 7.71 18.35 50.83
CA ALA A 960 7.74 17.01 51.43
C ALA A 960 6.99 15.98 50.57
N ILE A 961 5.79 16.31 50.10
CA ILE A 961 4.97 15.45 49.24
C ILE A 961 5.69 15.14 47.92
N ILE A 962 6.25 16.15 47.26
CA ILE A 962 6.90 15.96 45.95
C ILE A 962 8.19 15.15 46.08
N ARG A 963 9.02 15.41 47.11
CA ARG A 963 10.26 14.66 47.36
C ARG A 963 9.99 13.19 47.74
N ALA A 964 8.80 12.86 48.23
CA ALA A 964 8.39 11.50 48.59
C ALA A 964 7.78 10.70 47.43
N LEU A 965 7.59 11.29 46.24
CA LEU A 965 7.01 10.58 45.10
C LEU A 965 7.95 9.44 44.61
N PRO A 966 7.44 8.21 44.39
CA PRO A 966 8.26 7.06 44.00
C PRO A 966 9.10 7.28 42.75
N ARG A 967 8.59 8.05 41.79
CA ARG A 967 9.25 8.34 40.51
C ARG A 967 10.52 9.17 40.63
N PHE A 968 10.71 9.89 41.75
CA PHE A 968 11.91 10.71 41.99
C PHE A 968 12.80 10.13 43.07
N ARG A 969 12.57 8.88 43.51
CA ARG A 969 13.31 8.27 44.63
C ARG A 969 14.83 8.34 44.40
N ASP A 970 15.24 8.04 43.17
CA ASP A 970 16.64 7.94 42.74
C ASP A 970 17.15 9.20 42.00
N GLU A 971 16.32 10.25 41.87
CA GLU A 971 16.67 11.48 41.14
C GLU A 971 16.99 12.63 42.11
N GLU A 972 18.20 12.60 42.67
CA GLU A 972 18.64 13.55 43.70
C GLU A 972 18.64 15.02 43.24
N GLU A 973 18.95 15.27 41.97
CA GLU A 973 18.92 16.63 41.38
C GLU A 973 17.50 17.22 41.33
N ILE A 974 16.49 16.41 40.96
CA ILE A 974 15.09 16.83 40.96
C ILE A 974 14.62 17.04 42.39
N ARG A 975 14.93 16.13 43.32
CA ARG A 975 14.61 16.29 44.74
C ARG A 975 15.22 17.55 45.35
N ALA A 976 16.45 17.88 44.98
CA ALA A 976 17.13 19.10 45.39
C ALA A 976 16.51 20.37 44.80
N THR A 977 15.75 20.29 43.70
CA THR A 977 15.00 21.43 43.13
C THR A 977 13.78 21.79 43.99
N PHE A 978 13.18 20.80 44.65
CA PHE A 978 12.01 20.98 45.51
C PHE A 978 12.39 21.12 47.00
N ALA A 979 13.61 21.57 47.32
CA ALA A 979 14.01 21.93 48.68
C ALA A 979 13.29 23.21 49.14
N ASP A 980 13.01 23.33 50.44
CA ASP A 980 12.11 24.35 50.99
C ASP A 980 12.62 25.78 50.71
N ASP A 981 13.93 26.01 50.84
CA ASP A 981 14.62 27.27 50.56
C ASP A 981 14.52 27.68 49.08
N LYS A 982 14.69 26.72 48.17
CA LYS A 982 14.58 26.95 46.72
C LYS A 982 13.13 27.20 46.30
N LEU A 983 12.18 26.46 46.86
CA LEU A 983 10.76 26.66 46.60
C LEU A 983 10.29 28.03 47.11
N ARG A 984 10.74 28.44 48.30
CA ARG A 984 10.46 29.79 48.83
C ARG A 984 10.99 30.88 47.90
N SER A 985 12.26 30.79 47.55
CA SER A 985 12.89 31.72 46.61
C SER A 985 12.20 31.72 45.23
N PHE A 986 11.67 30.58 44.79
CA PHE A 986 10.92 30.47 43.55
C PHE A 986 9.54 31.15 43.63
N VAL A 987 8.76 30.87 44.68
CA VAL A 987 7.43 31.46 44.88
C VAL A 987 7.50 32.97 45.01
N ASP A 988 8.45 33.49 45.80
CA ASP A 988 8.65 34.94 45.98
C ASP A 988 8.99 35.63 44.64
N ARG A 989 9.86 34.99 43.83
CA ARG A 989 10.17 35.49 42.48
C ARG A 989 8.96 35.49 41.56
N VAL A 990 8.13 34.44 41.57
CA VAL A 990 6.92 34.36 40.72
C VAL A 990 5.89 35.40 41.16
N ALA A 991 5.65 35.55 42.47
CA ALA A 991 4.74 36.55 43.03
C ALA A 991 5.20 37.98 42.67
N THR A 992 6.50 38.26 42.76
CA THR A 992 7.08 39.56 42.40
C THR A 992 7.02 39.83 40.89
N ALA A 993 7.45 38.86 40.06
CA ALA A 993 7.45 39.00 38.60
C ALA A 993 6.04 39.16 38.01
N THR A 994 5.03 38.63 38.71
CA THR A 994 3.62 38.74 38.31
C THR A 994 2.83 39.69 39.21
N ALA A 995 3.49 40.60 39.94
CA ALA A 995 2.86 41.37 41.02
C ALA A 995 1.60 42.14 40.59
N GLY A 996 1.60 42.70 39.38
CA GLY A 996 0.46 43.44 38.82
C GLY A 996 -0.72 42.57 38.35
N ASN A 997 -0.54 41.24 38.28
CA ASN A 997 -1.53 40.34 37.71
C ASN A 997 -2.52 39.81 38.75
N THR A 998 -3.74 39.52 38.29
CA THR A 998 -4.77 38.81 39.06
C THR A 998 -4.72 37.32 38.71
N SER A 999 -4.62 36.45 39.72
CA SER A 999 -4.58 34.99 39.51
C SER A 999 -5.86 34.45 38.85
N SER A 1000 -5.75 33.34 38.13
CA SER A 1000 -6.91 32.71 37.46
C SER A 1000 -7.97 32.24 38.45
N MET A 1001 -7.56 31.78 39.64
CA MET A 1001 -8.48 31.34 40.69
C MET A 1001 -9.27 32.51 41.28
N LEU A 1002 -8.61 33.65 41.52
CA LEU A 1002 -9.31 34.85 41.98
C LEU A 1002 -10.31 35.37 40.94
N GLN A 1003 -9.94 35.36 39.66
CA GLN A 1003 -10.85 35.72 38.57
C GLN A 1003 -12.08 34.80 38.49
N ASP A 1004 -11.91 33.51 38.79
CA ASP A 1004 -13.02 32.56 38.83
C ASP A 1004 -13.94 32.78 40.03
N VAL A 1005 -13.36 33.00 41.23
CA VAL A 1005 -14.14 33.31 42.43
C VAL A 1005 -14.95 34.59 42.25
N ARG A 1006 -14.33 35.67 41.76
CA ARG A 1006 -15.02 36.95 41.48
C ARG A 1006 -16.16 36.82 40.46
N ALA A 1007 -16.07 35.85 39.56
CA ALA A 1007 -17.05 35.61 38.52
C ALA A 1007 -18.06 34.49 38.87
N GLY A 1008 -18.07 33.99 40.11
CA GLY A 1008 -18.96 32.89 40.54
C GLY A 1008 -18.72 31.59 39.78
N ARG A 1009 -17.50 31.35 39.27
CA ARG A 1009 -17.14 30.15 38.50
C ARG A 1009 -16.39 29.15 39.36
N ARG A 1010 -16.56 27.87 39.02
CA ARG A 1010 -15.76 26.77 39.58
C ARG A 1010 -14.26 26.99 39.31
N THR A 1011 -13.44 26.81 40.36
CA THR A 1011 -11.98 26.93 40.31
C THR A 1011 -11.30 25.59 40.03
N GLU A 1012 -9.99 25.64 39.77
CA GLU A 1012 -9.15 24.44 39.57
C GLU A 1012 -8.57 23.87 40.88
N ILE A 1013 -9.07 24.28 42.05
CA ILE A 1013 -8.54 23.86 43.37
C ILE A 1013 -8.46 22.34 43.55
N ASP A 1014 -9.37 21.58 42.91
CA ASP A 1014 -9.45 20.11 42.94
C ASP A 1014 -8.26 19.42 42.24
N TYR A 1015 -7.61 20.12 41.32
CA TYR A 1015 -6.48 19.64 40.51
C TYR A 1015 -5.15 20.27 40.92
N ILE A 1016 -5.20 21.27 41.82
CA ILE A 1016 -4.04 21.97 42.35
C ILE A 1016 -3.78 21.50 43.79
N ASN A 1017 -4.41 22.12 44.80
CA ASN A 1017 -4.18 21.79 46.20
C ASN A 1017 -4.75 20.42 46.57
N ALA A 1018 -5.95 20.07 46.10
CA ALA A 1018 -6.53 18.76 46.44
C ALA A 1018 -5.76 17.59 45.80
N TYR A 1019 -5.01 17.84 44.70
CA TYR A 1019 -4.08 16.85 44.16
C TYR A 1019 -2.92 16.60 45.15
N LEU A 1020 -2.34 17.65 45.71
CA LEU A 1020 -1.30 17.52 46.75
C LEU A 1020 -1.86 16.81 47.99
N VAL A 1021 -3.06 17.16 48.45
CA VAL A 1021 -3.73 16.48 49.58
C VAL A 1021 -3.91 14.99 49.32
N ARG A 1022 -4.38 14.59 48.14
CA ARG A 1022 -4.50 13.15 47.78
C ARG A 1022 -3.14 12.46 47.82
N LYS A 1023 -2.09 13.08 47.27
CA LYS A 1023 -0.74 12.51 47.28
C LYS A 1023 -0.12 12.47 48.67
N GLY A 1024 -0.37 13.46 49.51
CA GLY A 1024 0.02 13.46 50.92
C GLY A 1024 -0.60 12.30 51.68
N LYS A 1025 -1.91 12.07 51.51
CA LYS A 1025 -2.63 10.92 52.09
C LYS A 1025 -2.08 9.57 51.60
N GLU A 1026 -1.84 9.43 50.29
CA GLU A 1026 -1.27 8.21 49.69
C GLU A 1026 0.14 7.89 50.20
N LEU A 1027 0.96 8.91 50.48
CA LEU A 1027 2.37 8.77 50.87
C LEU A 1027 2.63 8.90 52.38
N GLY A 1028 1.58 9.13 53.18
CA GLY A 1028 1.71 9.40 54.61
C GLY A 1028 2.50 10.68 54.94
N GLN A 1029 2.42 11.71 54.09
CA GLN A 1029 3.07 13.01 54.28
C GLN A 1029 2.10 14.07 54.84
N PRO A 1030 2.59 15.07 55.62
CA PRO A 1030 1.78 16.18 56.11
C PRO A 1030 1.08 16.95 54.98
N HIS A 1031 -0.17 17.36 55.20
CA HIS A 1031 -1.03 17.97 54.17
C HIS A 1031 -2.19 18.81 54.74
N GLU A 1032 -2.18 19.10 56.03
CA GLU A 1032 -3.27 19.75 56.76
C GLU A 1032 -3.49 21.19 56.30
N HIS A 1033 -2.42 21.92 55.96
CA HIS A 1033 -2.52 23.31 55.51
C HIS A 1033 -3.10 23.38 54.09
N HIS A 1034 -2.67 22.51 53.17
CA HIS A 1034 -3.29 22.41 51.86
C HIS A 1034 -4.76 21.98 51.94
N GLU A 1035 -5.12 21.06 52.85
CA GLU A 1035 -6.52 20.65 53.05
C GLU A 1035 -7.38 21.81 53.59
N SER A 1036 -6.87 22.57 54.54
CA SER A 1036 -7.54 23.78 55.06
C SER A 1036 -7.80 24.81 53.94
N VAL A 1037 -6.80 25.05 53.08
CA VAL A 1037 -6.94 25.96 51.93
C VAL A 1037 -8.01 25.47 50.95
N VAL A 1038 -8.05 24.17 50.64
CA VAL A 1038 -9.09 23.58 49.78
C VAL A 1038 -10.48 23.85 50.36
N GLN A 1039 -10.67 23.60 51.66
CA GLN A 1039 -11.96 23.83 52.31
C GLN A 1039 -12.40 25.29 52.26
N LYS A 1040 -11.48 26.24 52.53
CA LYS A 1040 -11.78 27.68 52.48
C LYS A 1040 -12.14 28.14 51.07
N ILE A 1041 -11.41 27.71 50.04
CA ILE A 1041 -11.75 28.03 48.64
C ILE A 1041 -13.09 27.41 48.25
N LYS A 1042 -13.37 26.16 48.63
CA LYS A 1042 -14.67 25.51 48.40
C LYS A 1042 -15.81 26.25 49.10
N GLN A 1043 -15.57 26.86 50.24
CA GLN A 1043 -16.56 27.70 50.91
C GLN A 1043 -16.80 29.01 50.15
N LEU A 1044 -15.74 29.62 49.58
CA LEU A 1044 -15.89 30.79 48.70
C LEU A 1044 -16.67 30.45 47.41
N GLU A 1045 -16.39 29.30 46.78
CA GLU A 1045 -17.15 28.82 45.61
C GLU A 1045 -18.65 28.63 45.88
N ARG A 1046 -19.05 28.40 47.14
CA ARG A 1046 -20.47 28.25 47.54
C ARG A 1046 -21.13 29.58 47.92
N ARG A 1047 -20.32 30.60 48.24
CA ARG A 1047 -20.78 31.93 48.67
C ARG A 1047 -20.90 32.91 47.50
N ALA A 1048 -20.04 32.76 46.49
CA ALA A 1048 -20.13 33.43 45.19
C ALA A 1048 -21.17 32.75 44.31
#